data_AF-A0A9N9EYN0-F1
#
_entry.id   AF-A0A9N9EYN0-F1
#
_cell.length_a   1.000
_cell.length_b   1.000
_cell.length_c   1.000
_cell.angle_alpha   90.00
_cell.angle_beta   90.00
_cell.angle_gamma   90.00
#
_symmetry.space_group_name_H-M   'P 1'
#
loop_
_entity.id
_entity.type
_entity.pdbx_description
1 polymer ?
#
loop_
_entity_poly.entity_id
_entity_poly.type
_entity_poly.pdbx_seq_one_letter_code
_entity_poly.pdbx_strand_id
1 'polypeptide(L)'
;MLRTDTSTQHTNAHTSASAMASTFPRNTTGLPTASPMSSASTPLSPQQLSSLKYQIVAYRLISKNMSVPPHLQQAMFGPGAVMSNLSAQEAAAATLPAKLVEGAYTHHSQSTGAGSTGTVSVASDQSAQQHSSLSPPLYNAYIDPYTYLKKPFSQSAGSRFQRLLIPSITPPGLDPIDLLMEKEREMEARREQRIRQLENKLASLSNDALRMGNGSEKENNSASIASPKIKALIEVKSLKLLPKRNKLRQEFIKGNTKAATLATSNNRADFRRMKKPSLRDARKTEKLERQQRVDRERREKQKHLDYLQSICAHGRDLIQWHRTNQAKQSKIGRAVLNYHSQIEKEEQKKEAQKAKDRLKALRNDDEEAYLKLIDQVKDTRITHLLKQTDAYLGSLAQAVLAQQNVDLHNDPTMKGGVELMDEQDNTDVEIDGKKLDYFAVAHRIKEEVEQPALLEGGTLKEYQVKGLQWMVSLYNNRLNGILADEMGLGKTIQTISLVTYLVERKKQNGPFLIVVPLSTLTNWTMEFEKWAPQISKCVYKGPPNVRKELQHTFIKHINFQVLLTTYEYIIKDKPVLSRIRWVYMIIDEGHRMKNVNSKLSTILTNSYQSRYRLILTGTPLQNNLPELWSLLNFVLPRIFDSVKSFDEWFNTPFANTGGQDKIALNEEEALLIIRRLHKVLRPFLLRRLKKDVESELPEKVEKVLKCRFSALQNRLYSQMKKHGMLFVSTGEKGKTGIKGLNNTIMQLRKICNHPFVFEDVEKDINPSKTSNSLLYRVSGKFELLDRVLPKFYRTRHRVLIFFQMTAIMNIMEDFLHYRRYKYLRLDGSTKAEDRSTLLRLFNAEDSDYFVFLLSTRAGGLGLNLQSADTVIIFDSDWNPHQDLQAQDRAHRIGQTREVRILRLISQKSIEENILARAQYKLDIDGKVIQAGKFDQKSTAEEREAFLRTLLEGDNDETNDVDDDEILDDEDLNLIISRNDEELALFKQIDQERKREEEAEWRRRGGRGKCPERLIQDEELPEMYRKDEDILFSQSQDSMEYGRGQRARGEIRYDDGLTEEQWLNAIEDEEVDVAEVIAKKQEAKRRREAKKRLKAEKANHNDMHPMEDKKRKIKSDVVDTVPENVRKQMTQIFTQCYDLVTNCMDESEGEPRQRAYLFIELPSKKVYPQYYVMIAKPIALDIIKKKIKNRSYRNMKQFKEDFHLMFENAKTFNEEGSQVYMDACELMRVFDEKFEELCPNGELPSLEDDDEVQETTN
;
A
#
# COMPACT_ATOMS: atom_id res chain seq x y z
N MET A 1 10.84 -53.12 -19.28
CA MET A 1 10.07 -54.15 -20.01
C MET A 1 8.79 -53.51 -20.53
N LEU A 2 8.61 -53.53 -21.86
CA LEU A 2 7.38 -53.40 -22.68
C LEU A 2 6.59 -52.06 -22.56
N ARG A 3 6.74 -51.10 -23.49
CA ARG A 3 6.26 -50.91 -24.89
C ARG A 3 4.85 -50.28 -25.04
N THR A 4 4.85 -49.21 -25.85
CA THR A 4 3.83 -48.64 -26.79
C THR A 4 2.67 -47.78 -26.29
N ASP A 5 2.77 -46.47 -26.61
CA ASP A 5 1.93 -45.67 -27.53
C ASP A 5 0.42 -45.54 -27.29
N THR A 6 -0.27 -44.44 -27.61
CA THR A 6 -0.04 -42.99 -27.70
C THR A 6 -1.43 -42.39 -27.88
N SER A 7 -1.63 -41.19 -27.31
CA SER A 7 -2.82 -40.36 -27.42
C SER A 7 -2.96 -39.69 -28.79
N THR A 8 -4.17 -39.69 -29.35
CA THR A 8 -4.60 -38.85 -30.47
C THR A 8 -5.33 -37.60 -30.00
N GLN A 9 -4.98 -36.44 -30.55
CA GLN A 9 -5.88 -35.29 -30.70
C GLN A 9 -5.46 -34.36 -31.86
N HIS A 10 -6.48 -33.77 -32.49
CA HIS A 10 -6.52 -32.70 -33.52
C HIS A 10 -6.22 -33.11 -34.96
N THR A 11 -7.04 -32.72 -35.95
CA THR A 11 -7.39 -31.34 -36.37
C THR A 11 -8.84 -31.21 -36.92
N ASN A 12 -9.59 -30.16 -36.53
CA ASN A 12 -9.93 -28.88 -37.21
C ASN A 12 -11.10 -28.90 -38.22
N ALA A 13 -12.13 -28.11 -37.91
CA ALA A 13 -12.97 -27.41 -38.88
C ALA A 13 -13.67 -26.21 -38.19
N HIS A 14 -13.45 -25.00 -38.69
CA HIS A 14 -14.31 -23.83 -38.45
C HIS A 14 -14.11 -22.78 -39.53
N THR A 15 -15.21 -22.30 -40.10
CA THR A 15 -15.44 -20.95 -40.67
C THR A 15 -16.96 -20.77 -40.75
N SER A 16 -17.62 -19.92 -39.93
CA SER A 16 -17.74 -18.44 -39.91
C SER A 16 -18.81 -17.91 -40.90
N ALA A 17 -19.97 -17.43 -40.42
CA ALA A 17 -20.35 -16.01 -40.17
C ALA A 17 -20.69 -15.23 -41.46
N SER A 18 -21.96 -14.90 -41.74
CA SER A 18 -22.73 -13.71 -41.31
C SER A 18 -22.61 -12.51 -42.26
N ALA A 19 -23.72 -11.99 -42.80
CA ALA A 19 -23.95 -10.55 -43.03
C ALA A 19 -25.36 -10.24 -43.58
N MET A 20 -26.05 -9.28 -42.97
CA MET A 20 -27.08 -8.45 -43.60
C MET A 20 -26.40 -7.22 -44.23
N ALA A 21 -26.78 -6.81 -45.45
CA ALA A 21 -27.16 -5.43 -45.84
C ALA A 21 -27.21 -5.21 -47.38
N SER A 22 -28.39 -4.77 -47.85
CA SER A 22 -28.68 -3.79 -48.93
C SER A 22 -28.04 -3.86 -50.35
N THR A 23 -28.93 -4.03 -51.34
CA THR A 23 -29.09 -3.33 -52.66
C THR A 23 -28.02 -3.34 -53.78
N PHE A 24 -28.43 -3.93 -54.94
CA PHE A 24 -28.28 -3.55 -56.38
C PHE A 24 -26.88 -3.30 -57.01
N PRO A 25 -26.68 -3.34 -58.37
CA PRO A 25 -27.55 -3.73 -59.50
C PRO A 25 -26.92 -4.61 -60.63
N ARG A 26 -27.81 -5.10 -61.53
CA ARG A 26 -27.80 -5.22 -63.04
C ARG A 26 -26.45 -5.32 -63.80
N ASN A 27 -26.32 -6.01 -64.94
CA ASN A 27 -27.20 -6.03 -66.13
C ASN A 27 -26.61 -6.97 -67.21
N THR A 28 -27.43 -7.54 -68.10
CA THR A 28 -27.20 -7.50 -69.57
C THR A 28 -28.52 -7.73 -70.35
N THR A 29 -29.02 -6.65 -70.98
CA THR A 29 -29.54 -6.50 -72.38
C THR A 29 -30.57 -7.49 -72.95
N GLY A 30 -31.71 -7.14 -73.60
CA GLY A 30 -32.36 -5.89 -74.02
C GLY A 30 -33.54 -6.18 -74.99
N LEU A 31 -34.68 -5.46 -74.81
CA LEU A 31 -35.72 -4.90 -75.75
C LEU A 31 -36.07 -5.54 -77.13
N PRO A 32 -37.21 -5.20 -77.83
CA PRO A 32 -38.27 -4.20 -77.56
C PRO A 32 -39.76 -4.65 -77.77
N THR A 33 -40.64 -3.66 -77.51
CA THR A 33 -42.11 -3.50 -77.45
C THR A 33 -42.90 -3.41 -78.78
N ALA A 34 -44.24 -3.63 -78.76
CA ALA A 34 -45.25 -2.82 -79.50
C ALA A 34 -46.74 -3.11 -79.12
N SER A 35 -47.51 -2.04 -78.85
CA SER A 35 -48.98 -1.89 -79.02
C SER A 35 -49.26 -1.26 -80.42
N PRO A 36 -50.49 -1.12 -81.00
CA PRO A 36 -51.64 -0.34 -80.47
C PRO A 36 -53.06 -0.78 -80.96
N MET A 37 -54.13 -0.04 -80.61
CA MET A 37 -55.41 -0.02 -81.38
C MET A 37 -56.00 1.40 -81.48
N SER A 38 -56.71 1.65 -82.60
CA SER A 38 -57.31 2.93 -83.03
C SER A 38 -58.85 2.83 -83.29
N SER A 39 -59.57 3.91 -82.95
CA SER A 39 -60.86 4.51 -83.42
C SER A 39 -61.96 3.79 -84.26
N ALA A 40 -63.23 3.89 -83.76
CA ALA A 40 -64.53 4.39 -84.34
C ALA A 40 -65.51 3.60 -85.31
N SER A 41 -66.78 3.46 -84.84
CA SER A 41 -68.20 3.58 -85.40
C SER A 41 -68.91 2.72 -86.52
N THR A 42 -69.94 1.91 -86.10
CA THR A 42 -71.37 1.54 -86.58
C THR A 42 -71.81 1.26 -88.06
N PRO A 43 -72.97 0.58 -88.44
CA PRO A 43 -74.29 0.27 -87.75
C PRO A 43 -75.10 -1.06 -88.10
N LEU A 44 -75.26 -2.07 -87.20
CA LEU A 44 -76.32 -3.14 -87.20
C LEU A 44 -76.44 -3.72 -85.77
N SER A 45 -77.61 -4.21 -85.31
CA SER A 45 -77.79 -4.68 -83.93
C SER A 45 -77.05 -6.01 -83.63
N PRO A 46 -76.19 -6.10 -82.57
CA PRO A 46 -75.38 -7.29 -82.28
C PRO A 46 -76.18 -8.57 -81.98
N GLN A 47 -77.41 -8.47 -81.47
CA GLN A 47 -78.17 -9.63 -81.00
C GLN A 47 -78.73 -10.48 -82.15
N GLN A 48 -79.23 -9.86 -83.22
CA GLN A 48 -79.75 -10.59 -84.38
C GLN A 48 -78.66 -11.39 -85.10
N LEU A 49 -77.42 -10.88 -85.10
CA LEU A 49 -76.25 -11.57 -85.64
C LEU A 49 -75.89 -12.85 -84.87
N SER A 50 -76.19 -12.91 -83.57
CA SER A 50 -75.86 -14.08 -82.73
C SER A 50 -76.83 -15.25 -82.93
N SER A 51 -78.13 -15.01 -82.94
CA SER A 51 -79.16 -16.06 -83.13
C SER A 51 -79.01 -16.76 -84.48
N LEU A 52 -78.74 -15.98 -85.55
CA LEU A 52 -78.53 -16.53 -86.89
C LEU A 52 -77.32 -17.48 -86.94
N LYS A 53 -76.23 -17.15 -86.23
CA LYS A 53 -75.04 -18.01 -86.17
C LYS A 53 -75.34 -19.36 -85.53
N TYR A 54 -76.12 -19.40 -84.44
CA TYR A 54 -76.46 -20.65 -83.77
C TYR A 54 -77.36 -21.54 -84.63
N GLN A 55 -78.36 -20.97 -85.31
CA GLN A 55 -79.23 -21.72 -86.22
C GLN A 55 -78.42 -22.36 -87.37
N ILE A 56 -77.46 -21.63 -87.93
CA ILE A 56 -76.59 -22.15 -89.00
C ILE A 56 -75.73 -23.32 -88.50
N VAL A 57 -75.17 -23.26 -87.29
CA VAL A 57 -74.33 -24.33 -86.73
C VAL A 57 -75.15 -25.58 -86.42
N ALA A 58 -76.34 -25.43 -85.83
CA ALA A 58 -77.22 -26.57 -85.55
C ALA A 58 -77.65 -27.27 -86.85
N TYR A 59 -78.05 -26.52 -87.88
CA TYR A 59 -78.35 -27.10 -89.20
C TYR A 59 -77.14 -27.85 -89.78
N ARG A 60 -75.93 -27.34 -89.57
CA ARG A 60 -74.68 -28.01 -90.03
C ARG A 60 -74.38 -29.32 -89.29
N LEU A 61 -74.79 -29.46 -88.03
CA LEU A 61 -74.63 -30.70 -87.27
C LEU A 61 -75.69 -31.73 -87.66
N ILE A 62 -76.95 -31.31 -87.77
CA ILE A 62 -78.06 -32.18 -88.18
C ILE A 62 -77.84 -32.71 -89.60
N SER A 63 -77.41 -31.86 -90.54
CA SER A 63 -77.07 -32.31 -91.91
C SER A 63 -75.89 -33.29 -91.96
N LYS A 64 -75.01 -33.29 -90.95
CA LYS A 64 -73.93 -34.28 -90.78
C LYS A 64 -74.35 -35.48 -89.92
N ASN A 65 -75.63 -35.59 -89.58
CA ASN A 65 -76.21 -36.59 -88.69
C ASN A 65 -75.51 -36.67 -87.33
N MET A 66 -75.05 -35.52 -86.83
CA MET A 66 -74.46 -35.36 -85.50
C MET A 66 -75.53 -34.78 -84.57
N SER A 67 -75.61 -35.28 -83.34
CA SER A 67 -76.54 -34.76 -82.34
C SER A 67 -76.23 -33.30 -82.01
N VAL A 68 -77.22 -32.42 -82.06
CA VAL A 68 -77.06 -31.02 -81.64
C VAL A 68 -76.96 -30.98 -80.12
N PRO A 69 -75.87 -30.44 -79.55
CA PRO A 69 -75.70 -30.31 -78.11
C PRO A 69 -76.86 -29.53 -77.46
N PRO A 70 -77.27 -29.85 -76.22
CA PRO A 70 -78.43 -29.23 -75.56
C PRO A 70 -78.35 -27.69 -75.49
N HIS A 71 -77.15 -27.14 -75.25
CA HIS A 71 -76.93 -25.69 -75.19
C HIS A 71 -77.17 -24.99 -76.54
N LEU A 72 -76.85 -25.66 -77.66
CA LEU A 72 -77.09 -25.13 -79.01
C LEU A 72 -78.58 -25.20 -79.37
N GLN A 73 -79.30 -26.21 -78.88
CA GLN A 73 -80.76 -26.31 -79.07
C GLN A 73 -81.51 -25.16 -78.39
N GLN A 74 -81.05 -24.73 -77.21
CA GLN A 74 -81.67 -23.64 -76.46
C GLN A 74 -81.39 -22.25 -77.06
N ALA A 75 -80.21 -22.05 -77.66
CA ALA A 75 -79.75 -20.73 -78.15
C ALA A 75 -80.31 -20.29 -79.52
N MET A 76 -81.08 -21.13 -80.21
CA MET A 76 -81.55 -20.86 -81.57
C MET A 76 -82.73 -19.86 -81.70
N PHE A 77 -83.43 -19.51 -80.62
CA PHE A 77 -84.64 -18.67 -80.66
C PHE A 77 -84.38 -17.32 -79.93
N GLY A 78 -84.34 -16.16 -80.64
CA GLY A 78 -84.03 -14.81 -80.11
C GLY A 78 -85.22 -13.94 -79.64
N PRO A 79 -85.02 -12.73 -79.07
CA PRO A 79 -85.34 -12.37 -77.68
C PRO A 79 -86.78 -11.84 -77.47
N GLY A 80 -87.53 -12.48 -76.56
CA GLY A 80 -88.88 -12.07 -76.17
C GLY A 80 -89.62 -13.09 -75.29
N ALA A 81 -89.28 -14.37 -75.39
CA ALA A 81 -89.65 -15.43 -74.45
C ALA A 81 -88.75 -16.61 -74.83
N VAL A 82 -87.72 -16.99 -74.08
CA VAL A 82 -87.82 -17.55 -72.73
C VAL A 82 -86.56 -17.13 -71.95
N MET A 83 -86.68 -16.05 -71.19
CA MET A 83 -85.94 -15.92 -69.94
C MET A 83 -86.46 -17.00 -68.99
N SER A 84 -85.60 -17.85 -68.44
CA SER A 84 -85.72 -18.26 -67.02
C SER A 84 -84.67 -19.26 -66.54
N ASN A 85 -84.08 -20.15 -67.34
CA ASN A 85 -83.62 -21.40 -66.71
C ASN A 85 -82.23 -21.98 -67.05
N LEU A 86 -81.23 -21.19 -67.48
CA LEU A 86 -79.83 -21.68 -67.48
C LEU A 86 -78.76 -20.72 -66.93
N SER A 87 -79.15 -19.60 -66.32
CA SER A 87 -78.22 -18.69 -65.61
C SER A 87 -77.81 -19.20 -64.21
N ALA A 88 -77.69 -20.52 -64.02
CA ALA A 88 -77.43 -21.14 -62.71
C ALA A 88 -76.14 -21.99 -62.63
N GLN A 89 -75.31 -22.08 -63.68
CA GLN A 89 -74.14 -22.99 -63.64
C GLN A 89 -72.76 -22.45 -64.02
N GLU A 90 -72.61 -21.19 -64.46
CA GLU A 90 -71.27 -20.65 -64.79
C GLU A 90 -70.93 -19.26 -64.19
N ALA A 91 -71.83 -18.67 -63.38
CA ALA A 91 -71.62 -17.36 -62.75
C ALA A 91 -71.15 -17.39 -61.28
N ALA A 92 -70.65 -18.54 -60.78
CA ALA A 92 -69.86 -18.63 -59.53
C ALA A 92 -68.36 -18.86 -59.79
N ALA A 93 -67.91 -18.40 -60.96
CA ALA A 93 -66.73 -17.58 -61.19
C ALA A 93 -65.36 -18.11 -60.73
N ALA A 94 -64.48 -18.20 -61.73
CA ALA A 94 -63.04 -17.99 -61.66
C ALA A 94 -62.69 -16.57 -61.13
N THR A 95 -63.20 -16.23 -59.96
CA THR A 95 -63.00 -15.00 -59.21
C THR A 95 -62.96 -15.39 -57.73
N LEU A 96 -61.85 -15.97 -57.31
CA LEU A 96 -61.09 -15.59 -56.11
C LEU A 96 -59.73 -16.32 -56.16
N PRO A 97 -58.91 -15.97 -57.17
CA PRO A 97 -57.45 -16.13 -57.05
C PRO A 97 -57.00 -15.45 -55.77
N ALA A 98 -55.85 -15.82 -55.21
CA ALA A 98 -55.19 -14.93 -54.24
C ALA A 98 -56.07 -14.49 -53.04
N LYS A 99 -56.88 -15.40 -52.49
CA LYS A 99 -57.39 -15.36 -51.10
C LYS A 99 -56.85 -16.49 -50.20
N LEU A 100 -55.89 -17.26 -50.73
CA LEU A 100 -55.12 -18.30 -50.02
C LEU A 100 -53.84 -17.76 -49.34
N VAL A 101 -53.62 -16.44 -49.41
CA VAL A 101 -52.66 -15.66 -48.60
C VAL A 101 -53.41 -14.37 -48.21
N GLU A 102 -53.62 -14.15 -46.91
CA GLU A 102 -54.25 -12.97 -46.25
C GLU A 102 -55.66 -12.53 -46.73
N GLY A 103 -56.68 -12.78 -45.92
CA GLY A 103 -57.99 -12.11 -46.08
C GLY A 103 -59.24 -12.99 -46.07
N ALA A 104 -59.30 -13.97 -45.17
CA ALA A 104 -60.45 -14.17 -44.29
C ALA A 104 -60.09 -15.16 -43.14
N TYR A 105 -58.95 -15.02 -42.44
CA TYR A 105 -58.55 -13.82 -41.70
C TYR A 105 -59.74 -13.09 -41.08
N THR A 106 -59.57 -12.63 -39.86
CA THR A 106 -60.46 -11.63 -39.25
C THR A 106 -61.91 -12.06 -39.06
N HIS A 107 -62.13 -13.14 -38.30
CA HIS A 107 -63.13 -13.08 -37.24
C HIS A 107 -62.51 -13.63 -35.95
N HIS A 108 -62.19 -12.66 -35.10
CA HIS A 108 -62.00 -12.75 -33.66
C HIS A 108 -60.73 -13.44 -33.16
N SER A 109 -59.66 -12.75 -32.77
CA SER A 109 -59.59 -11.51 -31.95
C SER A 109 -60.59 -11.51 -30.81
N GLN A 110 -60.07 -11.62 -29.58
CA GLN A 110 -60.66 -10.99 -28.40
C GLN A 110 -62.16 -11.28 -28.18
N SER A 111 -62.41 -12.26 -27.31
CA SER A 111 -63.03 -11.88 -26.04
C SER A 111 -62.25 -12.66 -24.95
N THR A 112 -61.57 -12.07 -23.94
CA THR A 112 -61.88 -10.85 -23.17
C THR A 112 -63.38 -10.62 -23.21
N GLY A 113 -64.13 -11.46 -22.52
CA GLY A 113 -64.06 -11.48 -21.07
C GLY A 113 -65.04 -10.44 -20.58
N ALA A 114 -65.70 -10.79 -19.49
CA ALA A 114 -66.75 -10.01 -18.87
C ALA A 114 -68.00 -9.86 -19.77
N GLY A 115 -69.20 -9.75 -19.26
CA GLY A 115 -69.69 -9.95 -17.91
C GLY A 115 -70.89 -10.88 -18.07
N SER A 116 -71.45 -11.41 -17.01
CA SER A 116 -71.93 -10.62 -15.90
C SER A 116 -72.49 -11.69 -14.95
N THR A 117 -72.02 -11.76 -13.70
CA THR A 117 -72.67 -11.03 -12.60
C THR A 117 -74.18 -10.98 -12.78
N GLY A 118 -74.87 -11.78 -11.99
CA GLY A 118 -76.29 -12.01 -12.12
C GLY A 118 -76.60 -13.45 -11.70
N THR A 119 -76.21 -13.91 -10.51
CA THR A 119 -77.05 -13.70 -9.30
C THR A 119 -78.51 -13.61 -9.69
N VAL A 120 -79.28 -14.64 -9.37
CA VAL A 120 -80.42 -14.59 -8.42
C VAL A 120 -81.44 -15.49 -9.15
N SER A 121 -82.13 -16.47 -8.59
CA SER A 121 -82.55 -16.82 -7.24
C SER A 121 -83.15 -18.22 -7.39
N VAL A 122 -82.81 -19.15 -6.52
CA VAL A 122 -83.67 -19.54 -5.37
C VAL A 122 -85.05 -20.02 -5.81
N ALA A 123 -85.25 -21.33 -5.71
CA ALA A 123 -86.37 -21.98 -4.99
C ALA A 123 -86.19 -23.49 -5.23
N SER A 124 -85.59 -24.22 -4.29
CA SER A 124 -86.30 -24.90 -3.19
C SER A 124 -87.36 -25.87 -3.69
N ASP A 125 -87.11 -27.16 -3.53
CA ASP A 125 -87.95 -28.02 -2.67
C ASP A 125 -87.46 -29.46 -2.80
N GLN A 126 -86.95 -30.01 -1.70
CA GLN A 126 -87.69 -30.88 -0.79
C GLN A 126 -87.98 -32.26 -1.40
N SER A 127 -87.20 -33.21 -0.88
CA SER A 127 -87.64 -34.51 -0.35
C SER A 127 -88.46 -35.47 -1.23
N ALA A 128 -87.96 -36.71 -1.22
CA ALA A 128 -88.73 -37.96 -1.07
C ALA A 128 -89.50 -38.43 -2.33
N GLN A 129 -89.66 -39.72 -2.61
CA GLN A 129 -89.21 -40.96 -1.98
C GLN A 129 -89.40 -42.10 -3.00
N GLN A 130 -88.48 -43.06 -2.93
CA GLN A 130 -88.61 -44.52 -3.06
C GLN A 130 -89.89 -45.16 -3.64
N HIS A 131 -89.66 -46.26 -4.38
CA HIS A 131 -90.18 -47.64 -4.17
C HIS A 131 -90.39 -48.31 -5.54
N SER A 132 -89.52 -49.23 -5.98
CA SER A 132 -89.36 -50.65 -5.61
C SER A 132 -90.38 -51.60 -6.24
N SER A 133 -89.87 -52.80 -6.59
CA SER A 133 -90.57 -54.07 -6.89
C SER A 133 -90.79 -54.36 -8.40
N LEU A 134 -90.11 -55.38 -8.97
CA LEU A 134 -90.51 -56.82 -9.05
C LEU A 134 -91.64 -56.99 -10.09
N SER A 135 -91.70 -57.89 -11.08
CA SER A 135 -91.15 -59.20 -11.44
C SER A 135 -91.66 -59.53 -12.88
N PRO A 136 -91.12 -60.54 -13.60
CA PRO A 136 -91.61 -60.94 -14.93
C PRO A 136 -92.90 -61.79 -14.82
N PRO A 137 -93.77 -61.86 -15.86
CA PRO A 137 -93.89 -63.13 -16.63
C PRO A 137 -94.56 -63.05 -18.05
N LEU A 138 -94.73 -64.24 -18.68
CA LEU A 138 -95.69 -64.65 -19.75
C LEU A 138 -95.39 -64.21 -21.21
N TYR A 139 -95.14 -65.08 -22.20
CA TYR A 139 -95.92 -66.20 -22.77
C TYR A 139 -97.26 -65.79 -23.40
N ASN A 140 -97.47 -66.27 -24.64
CA ASN A 140 -98.61 -66.13 -25.57
C ASN A 140 -98.60 -64.89 -26.48
N ALA A 141 -98.27 -64.98 -27.77
CA ALA A 141 -98.70 -65.83 -28.90
C ALA A 141 -99.78 -65.12 -29.75
N TYR A 142 -99.33 -64.69 -30.92
CA TYR A 142 -100.03 -63.98 -32.01
C TYR A 142 -100.16 -62.46 -31.86
N ILE A 143 -99.21 -61.75 -32.47
CA ILE A 143 -99.32 -60.34 -32.87
C ILE A 143 -99.37 -60.34 -34.41
N ASP A 144 -100.46 -59.81 -34.97
CA ASP A 144 -100.71 -59.68 -36.41
C ASP A 144 -99.59 -58.87 -37.11
N PRO A 145 -98.98 -59.36 -38.21
CA PRO A 145 -97.92 -58.65 -38.96
C PRO A 145 -98.26 -57.20 -39.32
N TYR A 146 -99.56 -56.85 -39.45
CA TYR A 146 -100.01 -55.50 -39.78
C TYR A 146 -99.79 -54.45 -38.67
N THR A 147 -99.50 -54.86 -37.43
CA THR A 147 -99.26 -53.93 -36.31
C THR A 147 -97.89 -53.21 -36.40
N TYR A 148 -96.89 -53.81 -37.07
CA TYR A 148 -95.57 -53.16 -37.28
C TYR A 148 -95.58 -52.07 -38.35
N LEU A 149 -96.68 -51.89 -39.08
CA LEU A 149 -96.77 -50.99 -40.25
C LEU A 149 -97.25 -49.56 -39.92
N LYS A 150 -97.54 -49.21 -38.66
CA LYS A 150 -98.11 -47.90 -38.30
C LYS A 150 -97.21 -47.06 -37.38
N LYS A 151 -96.18 -46.40 -37.93
CA LYS A 151 -95.88 -44.97 -37.72
C LYS A 151 -94.76 -44.48 -38.66
N PRO A 152 -94.78 -43.18 -39.03
CA PRO A 152 -94.10 -42.64 -40.20
C PRO A 152 -92.59 -42.52 -40.05
N PHE A 153 -91.94 -42.50 -41.22
CA PHE A 153 -90.54 -42.23 -41.47
C PHE A 153 -89.94 -41.16 -40.55
N SER A 154 -89.14 -41.58 -39.57
CA SER A 154 -88.15 -40.71 -38.92
C SER A 154 -86.77 -41.02 -39.50
N GLN A 155 -86.12 -39.99 -40.05
CA GLN A 155 -84.81 -40.05 -40.68
C GLN A 155 -83.70 -39.94 -39.62
N SER A 156 -83.33 -41.05 -38.98
CA SER A 156 -81.99 -41.21 -38.40
C SER A 156 -81.58 -42.69 -38.30
N ALA A 157 -80.29 -42.95 -38.49
CA ALA A 157 -79.67 -44.23 -38.86
C ALA A 157 -79.90 -45.42 -37.90
N GLY A 158 -80.19 -46.61 -38.46
CA GLY A 158 -80.01 -47.89 -37.75
C GLY A 158 -81.10 -48.99 -37.89
N SER A 159 -81.62 -49.36 -39.08
CA SER A 159 -82.45 -50.61 -39.22
C SER A 159 -82.74 -51.11 -40.67
N ARG A 160 -81.78 -51.10 -41.60
CA ARG A 160 -82.07 -51.53 -43.00
C ARG A 160 -82.23 -53.05 -43.22
N PHE A 161 -81.70 -53.91 -42.35
CA PHE A 161 -81.79 -55.37 -42.51
C PHE A 161 -83.07 -56.01 -41.91
N GLN A 162 -84.06 -55.21 -41.50
CA GLN A 162 -85.34 -55.70 -40.96
C GLN A 162 -86.57 -55.07 -41.64
N ARG A 163 -86.47 -54.67 -42.92
CA ARG A 163 -87.66 -54.34 -43.71
C ARG A 163 -88.06 -55.54 -44.57
N LEU A 164 -89.19 -56.15 -44.22
CA LEU A 164 -89.86 -57.14 -45.06
C LEU A 164 -90.48 -56.41 -46.26
N LEU A 165 -89.95 -56.64 -47.47
CA LEU A 165 -90.61 -56.29 -48.72
C LEU A 165 -91.47 -57.50 -49.15
N ILE A 166 -92.77 -57.29 -49.38
CA ILE A 166 -93.66 -58.31 -49.95
C ILE A 166 -93.68 -58.10 -51.48
N PRO A 167 -93.11 -59.03 -52.28
CA PRO A 167 -92.96 -58.83 -53.72
C PRO A 167 -94.26 -58.70 -54.52
N SER A 168 -95.41 -59.12 -53.99
CA SER A 168 -96.68 -59.15 -54.72
C SER A 168 -97.38 -57.79 -54.89
N ILE A 169 -96.92 -56.73 -54.22
CA ILE A 169 -97.54 -55.38 -54.26
C ILE A 169 -96.60 -54.28 -54.74
N THR A 170 -95.31 -54.57 -54.95
CA THR A 170 -94.35 -53.60 -55.49
C THR A 170 -94.28 -53.70 -57.00
N PRO A 171 -94.32 -52.58 -57.75
CA PRO A 171 -94.27 -52.62 -59.22
C PRO A 171 -92.97 -53.28 -59.69
N PRO A 172 -93.01 -54.10 -60.76
CA PRO A 172 -91.81 -54.71 -61.31
C PRO A 172 -90.83 -53.61 -61.74
N GLY A 173 -89.61 -53.65 -61.20
CA GLY A 173 -88.53 -52.70 -61.48
C GLY A 173 -87.84 -52.96 -62.82
N LEU A 174 -87.22 -51.93 -63.39
CA LEU A 174 -86.39 -52.03 -64.59
C LEU A 174 -85.12 -52.84 -64.28
N ASP A 175 -84.80 -53.84 -65.11
CA ASP A 175 -83.53 -54.55 -65.02
C ASP A 175 -82.39 -53.63 -65.55
N PRO A 176 -81.46 -53.18 -64.68
CA PRO A 176 -80.35 -52.34 -65.11
C PRO A 176 -79.42 -53.05 -66.10
N ILE A 177 -79.37 -54.40 -66.07
CA ILE A 177 -78.53 -55.21 -66.95
C ILE A 177 -79.13 -55.21 -68.35
N ASP A 178 -80.44 -55.41 -68.49
CA ASP A 178 -81.11 -55.35 -69.79
C ASP A 178 -81.00 -53.96 -70.42
N LEU A 179 -81.19 -52.90 -69.63
CA LEU A 179 -80.98 -51.51 -70.09
C LEU A 179 -79.53 -51.25 -70.53
N LEU A 180 -78.55 -51.84 -69.83
CA LEU A 180 -77.14 -51.76 -70.23
C LEU A 180 -76.88 -52.54 -71.53
N MET A 181 -77.44 -53.74 -71.67
CA MET A 181 -77.28 -54.58 -72.84
C MET A 181 -77.94 -53.97 -74.09
N GLU A 182 -79.13 -53.39 -73.94
CA GLU A 182 -79.82 -52.69 -75.02
C GLU A 182 -79.00 -51.46 -75.47
N LYS A 183 -78.51 -50.68 -74.51
CA LYS A 183 -77.62 -49.54 -74.78
C LYS A 183 -76.30 -49.96 -75.42
N GLU A 184 -75.70 -51.06 -74.98
CA GLU A 184 -74.49 -51.62 -75.60
C GLU A 184 -74.76 -52.05 -77.04
N ARG A 185 -75.90 -52.68 -77.31
CA ARG A 185 -76.33 -53.10 -78.66
C ARG A 185 -76.54 -51.90 -79.58
N GLU A 186 -77.20 -50.84 -79.10
CA GLU A 186 -77.37 -49.59 -79.87
C GLU A 186 -76.02 -48.93 -80.19
N MET A 187 -75.12 -48.90 -79.21
CA MET A 187 -73.77 -48.34 -79.37
C MET A 187 -72.92 -49.16 -80.34
N GLU A 188 -73.06 -50.48 -80.35
CA GLU A 188 -72.42 -51.37 -81.33
C GLU A 188 -72.97 -51.18 -82.74
N ALA A 189 -74.30 -51.14 -82.90
CA ALA A 189 -74.94 -50.92 -84.20
C ALA A 189 -74.51 -49.57 -84.82
N ARG A 190 -74.49 -48.49 -84.03
CA ARG A 190 -73.97 -47.18 -84.50
C ARG A 190 -72.49 -47.22 -84.85
N ARG A 191 -71.67 -47.95 -84.07
CA ARG A 191 -70.24 -48.11 -84.34
C ARG A 191 -70.02 -48.77 -85.70
N GLU A 192 -70.72 -49.87 -85.98
CA GLU A 192 -70.62 -50.56 -87.26
C GLU A 192 -71.09 -49.70 -88.44
N GLN A 193 -72.23 -49.00 -88.29
CA GLN A 193 -72.71 -48.08 -89.31
C GLN A 193 -71.68 -46.99 -89.62
N ARG A 194 -71.03 -46.43 -88.59
CA ARG A 194 -69.98 -45.41 -88.74
C ARG A 194 -68.73 -45.97 -89.42
N ILE A 195 -68.29 -47.18 -89.07
CA ILE A 195 -67.16 -47.84 -89.74
C ILE A 195 -67.44 -47.99 -91.23
N ARG A 196 -68.62 -48.53 -91.62
CA ARG A 196 -68.98 -48.71 -93.04
C ARG A 196 -69.00 -47.39 -93.83
N GLN A 197 -69.55 -46.33 -93.23
CA GLN A 197 -69.54 -44.99 -93.85
C GLN A 197 -68.13 -44.46 -94.09
N LEU A 198 -67.23 -44.63 -93.11
CA LEU A 198 -65.85 -44.14 -93.21
C LEU A 198 -65.01 -44.97 -94.19
N GLU A 199 -65.21 -46.29 -94.24
CA GLU A 199 -64.54 -47.17 -95.21
C GLU A 199 -64.89 -46.80 -96.66
N ASN A 200 -66.18 -46.57 -96.95
CA ASN A 200 -66.63 -46.09 -98.26
C ASN A 200 -66.03 -44.73 -98.62
N LYS A 201 -65.96 -43.81 -97.65
CA LYS A 201 -65.40 -42.46 -97.84
C LYS A 201 -63.88 -42.48 -98.09
N LEU A 202 -63.17 -43.45 -97.52
CA LEU A 202 -61.73 -43.58 -97.70
C LEU A 202 -61.35 -44.07 -99.11
N ALA A 203 -62.21 -44.89 -99.72
CA ALA A 203 -61.99 -45.46 -101.05
C ALA A 203 -62.04 -44.42 -102.18
N SER A 204 -62.83 -43.36 -102.04
CA SER A 204 -63.06 -42.39 -103.14
C SER A 204 -61.98 -41.30 -103.28
N LEU A 205 -60.98 -41.23 -102.40
CA LEU A 205 -59.99 -40.13 -102.38
C LEU A 205 -58.63 -40.58 -102.98
N SER A 206 -58.34 -40.13 -104.22
CA SER A 206 -57.08 -40.30 -104.98
C SER A 206 -56.03 -39.21 -104.65
N ASN A 207 -54.77 -39.41 -105.08
CA ASN A 207 -53.53 -38.77 -104.58
C ASN A 207 -53.22 -37.34 -105.09
N ASP A 208 -54.15 -36.65 -105.74
CA ASP A 208 -53.83 -35.60 -106.71
C ASP A 208 -53.98 -34.16 -106.21
N ALA A 209 -53.20 -33.80 -105.20
CA ALA A 209 -52.95 -32.39 -104.86
C ALA A 209 -51.58 -32.25 -104.20
N LEU A 210 -50.57 -32.71 -104.92
CA LEU A 210 -49.19 -32.29 -104.77
C LEU A 210 -48.94 -31.27 -105.89
N ARG A 211 -48.36 -30.11 -105.54
CA ARG A 211 -47.97 -28.95 -106.38
C ARG A 211 -49.04 -27.88 -106.69
N MET A 212 -48.65 -26.63 -106.40
CA MET A 212 -49.07 -25.35 -107.03
C MET A 212 -50.52 -24.90 -106.74
N GLY A 213 -50.85 -23.62 -106.55
CA GLY A 213 -50.06 -22.39 -106.66
C GLY A 213 -50.15 -21.56 -105.37
N ASN A 214 -49.19 -20.70 -105.06
CA ASN A 214 -48.63 -19.59 -105.86
C ASN A 214 -49.62 -18.43 -106.03
N GLY A 215 -49.54 -17.48 -105.08
CA GLY A 215 -49.89 -16.06 -105.23
C GLY A 215 -51.27 -15.71 -104.68
N SER A 216 -51.46 -14.87 -103.67
CA SER A 216 -50.64 -13.76 -103.15
C SER A 216 -50.92 -13.51 -101.67
N GLU A 217 -49.86 -13.08 -100.96
CA GLU A 217 -49.79 -12.45 -99.63
C GLU A 217 -50.68 -12.95 -98.48
N LYS A 218 -50.04 -13.30 -97.35
CA LYS A 218 -50.64 -13.73 -96.07
C LYS A 218 -51.40 -15.06 -96.08
N GLU A 219 -51.36 -15.72 -97.22
CA GLU A 219 -51.60 -17.13 -97.36
C GLU A 219 -50.86 -17.98 -96.31
N ASN A 220 -51.65 -18.88 -95.74
CA ASN A 220 -51.32 -20.30 -95.68
C ASN A 220 -50.43 -20.76 -94.52
N ASN A 221 -50.72 -21.86 -93.84
CA ASN A 221 -51.83 -22.80 -93.93
C ASN A 221 -51.63 -23.72 -92.71
N SER A 222 -52.57 -23.80 -91.79
CA SER A 222 -53.75 -24.66 -91.91
C SER A 222 -53.40 -26.11 -91.54
N ALA A 223 -54.22 -26.75 -90.74
CA ALA A 223 -55.27 -27.52 -91.37
C ALA A 223 -54.64 -28.39 -92.47
N SER A 224 -54.60 -29.70 -92.20
CA SER A 224 -55.84 -30.38 -92.62
C SER A 224 -55.99 -30.15 -94.11
N ILE A 225 -55.01 -30.63 -94.84
CA ILE A 225 -55.22 -31.95 -95.36
C ILE A 225 -54.13 -32.92 -94.84
N ALA A 226 -54.04 -33.15 -93.51
CA ALA A 226 -53.86 -34.55 -93.07
C ALA A 226 -55.02 -35.24 -93.75
N SER A 227 -54.70 -35.85 -94.88
CA SER A 227 -55.62 -36.24 -95.93
C SER A 227 -56.96 -36.61 -95.30
N PRO A 228 -58.14 -36.11 -95.73
CA PRO A 228 -59.41 -36.62 -95.18
C PRO A 228 -59.41 -38.16 -95.10
N LYS A 229 -58.60 -38.80 -95.95
CA LYS A 229 -58.08 -40.17 -95.82
C LYS A 229 -57.42 -40.52 -94.46
N ILE A 230 -56.30 -39.92 -94.04
CA ILE A 230 -55.62 -40.24 -92.77
C ILE A 230 -56.55 -40.10 -91.56
N LYS A 231 -57.32 -39.00 -91.47
CA LYS A 231 -58.26 -38.80 -90.36
C LYS A 231 -59.34 -39.88 -90.32
N ALA A 232 -59.92 -40.21 -91.47
CA ALA A 232 -60.88 -41.32 -91.57
C ALA A 232 -60.22 -42.68 -91.26
N LEU A 233 -58.96 -42.91 -91.65
CA LEU A 233 -58.24 -44.16 -91.39
C LEU A 233 -57.95 -44.36 -89.89
N ILE A 234 -57.54 -43.29 -89.19
CA ILE A 234 -57.31 -43.31 -87.75
C ILE A 234 -58.62 -43.61 -87.03
N GLU A 235 -59.71 -42.95 -87.42
CA GLU A 235 -61.04 -43.17 -86.82
C GLU A 235 -61.47 -44.63 -87.00
N VAL A 236 -61.37 -45.19 -88.22
CA VAL A 236 -61.69 -46.61 -88.49
C VAL A 236 -60.83 -47.57 -87.65
N LYS A 237 -59.49 -47.38 -87.63
CA LYS A 237 -58.59 -48.26 -86.86
C LYS A 237 -58.85 -48.18 -85.36
N SER A 238 -59.12 -46.99 -84.83
CA SER A 238 -59.40 -46.80 -83.40
C SER A 238 -60.69 -47.51 -82.96
N LEU A 239 -61.73 -47.49 -83.80
CA LEU A 239 -63.00 -48.18 -83.54
C LEU A 239 -62.84 -49.70 -83.63
N LYS A 240 -62.04 -50.22 -84.56
CA LYS A 240 -61.74 -51.67 -84.66
C LYS A 240 -60.88 -52.20 -83.51
N LEU A 241 -60.01 -51.39 -82.91
CA LEU A 241 -59.10 -51.80 -81.82
C LEU A 241 -59.70 -51.75 -80.41
N LEU A 242 -60.91 -51.21 -80.24
CA LEU A 242 -61.55 -51.03 -78.93
C LEU A 242 -61.66 -52.33 -78.08
N PRO A 243 -62.03 -53.50 -78.64
CA PRO A 243 -62.15 -54.74 -77.84
C PRO A 243 -60.80 -55.18 -77.24
N LYS A 244 -59.70 -55.01 -77.98
CA LYS A 244 -58.35 -55.40 -77.53
C LYS A 244 -57.89 -54.55 -76.34
N ARG A 245 -58.20 -53.25 -76.35
CA ARG A 245 -57.89 -52.34 -75.23
C ARG A 245 -58.60 -52.75 -73.94
N ASN A 246 -59.87 -53.19 -74.03
CA ASN A 246 -60.66 -53.56 -72.85
C ASN A 246 -60.16 -54.87 -72.23
N LYS A 247 -59.80 -55.87 -73.04
CA LYS A 247 -59.25 -57.14 -72.55
C LYS A 247 -57.97 -56.95 -71.74
N LEU A 248 -57.04 -56.12 -72.25
CA LEU A 248 -55.74 -55.89 -71.62
C LEU A 248 -55.87 -55.21 -70.24
N ARG A 249 -56.86 -54.32 -70.07
CA ARG A 249 -57.17 -53.70 -68.77
C ARG A 249 -57.71 -54.70 -67.75
N GLN A 250 -58.51 -55.68 -68.16
CA GLN A 250 -59.06 -56.68 -67.24
C GLN A 250 -57.99 -57.61 -66.67
N GLU A 251 -57.01 -58.03 -67.48
CA GLU A 251 -55.93 -58.92 -67.03
C GLU A 251 -55.07 -58.26 -65.95
N PHE A 252 -54.75 -56.97 -66.11
CA PHE A 252 -53.96 -56.21 -65.13
C PHE A 252 -54.63 -56.15 -63.75
N ILE A 253 -55.94 -55.90 -63.71
CA ILE A 253 -56.69 -55.77 -62.45
C ILE A 253 -56.74 -57.12 -61.70
N LYS A 254 -56.88 -58.23 -62.42
CA LYS A 254 -56.88 -59.59 -61.82
C LYS A 254 -55.52 -59.97 -61.23
N GLY A 255 -54.42 -59.54 -61.83
CA GLY A 255 -53.07 -59.77 -61.29
C GLY A 255 -52.83 -59.04 -59.97
N ASN A 256 -53.16 -57.75 -59.93
CA ASN A 256 -52.91 -56.90 -58.77
C ASN A 256 -53.71 -57.33 -57.52
N THR A 257 -54.93 -57.82 -57.72
CA THR A 257 -55.80 -58.28 -56.60
C THR A 257 -55.28 -59.55 -55.92
N LYS A 258 -54.68 -60.49 -56.67
CA LYS A 258 -54.07 -61.70 -56.08
C LYS A 258 -52.82 -61.39 -55.26
N ALA A 259 -51.99 -60.45 -55.69
CA ALA A 259 -50.76 -60.06 -54.98
C ALA A 259 -51.06 -59.28 -53.68
N ALA A 260 -52.19 -58.60 -53.59
CA ALA A 260 -52.56 -57.78 -52.44
C ALA A 260 -53.17 -58.58 -51.26
N THR A 261 -53.36 -59.90 -51.37
CA THR A 261 -54.06 -60.71 -50.34
C THR A 261 -53.07 -61.57 -49.53
N LEU A 262 -52.94 -61.32 -48.22
CA LEU A 262 -52.03 -62.05 -47.30
C LEU A 262 -52.63 -63.37 -46.80
N ALA A 263 -51.89 -64.50 -46.90
CA ALA A 263 -52.37 -65.83 -46.49
C ALA A 263 -52.69 -65.98 -44.98
N THR A 264 -52.15 -65.12 -44.12
CA THR A 264 -52.40 -65.12 -42.67
C THR A 264 -53.80 -64.62 -42.28
N SER A 265 -54.52 -63.94 -43.18
CA SER A 265 -55.89 -63.50 -42.94
C SER A 265 -56.93 -64.59 -43.20
N ASN A 266 -56.60 -65.64 -43.96
CA ASN A 266 -57.57 -66.63 -44.41
C ASN A 266 -57.60 -67.91 -43.57
N ASN A 267 -56.49 -68.34 -42.94
CA ASN A 267 -56.46 -69.51 -42.04
C ASN A 267 -55.57 -69.28 -40.81
N ARG A 268 -56.14 -68.60 -39.81
CA ARG A 268 -55.43 -68.21 -38.55
C ARG A 268 -55.33 -69.34 -37.51
N ALA A 269 -56.12 -70.41 -37.65
CA ALA A 269 -56.21 -71.48 -36.65
C ALA A 269 -55.00 -72.42 -36.65
N ASP A 270 -54.38 -72.67 -37.80
CA ASP A 270 -53.31 -73.67 -37.95
C ASP A 270 -51.96 -73.26 -37.32
N PHE A 271 -51.83 -71.98 -36.90
CA PHE A 271 -50.58 -71.40 -36.40
C PHE A 271 -50.57 -71.15 -34.88
N ARG A 272 -51.47 -71.78 -34.09
CA ARG A 272 -51.58 -71.53 -32.64
C ARG A 272 -51.19 -72.76 -31.78
N ARG A 273 -50.22 -72.60 -30.87
CA ARG A 273 -49.82 -73.61 -29.84
C ARG A 273 -50.07 -73.07 -28.43
N MET A 274 -50.81 -73.78 -27.58
CA MET A 274 -51.18 -73.32 -26.22
C MET A 274 -50.28 -73.96 -25.14
N LYS A 275 -49.63 -73.13 -24.29
CA LYS A 275 -48.77 -73.56 -23.17
C LYS A 275 -49.49 -73.26 -21.84
N LYS A 276 -49.60 -74.22 -20.92
CA LYS A 276 -50.23 -74.01 -19.59
C LYS A 276 -49.21 -73.42 -18.59
N PRO A 277 -49.57 -72.38 -17.80
CA PRO A 277 -48.64 -71.74 -16.86
C PRO A 277 -48.34 -72.62 -15.63
N SER A 278 -47.09 -72.62 -15.17
CA SER A 278 -46.62 -73.39 -14.00
C SER A 278 -46.69 -72.55 -12.71
N LEU A 279 -46.78 -73.19 -11.53
CA LEU A 279 -46.64 -72.54 -10.21
C LEU A 279 -45.33 -71.74 -10.09
N ARG A 280 -44.27 -72.17 -10.77
CA ARG A 280 -43.00 -71.43 -10.82
C ARG A 280 -43.13 -70.10 -11.58
N ASP A 281 -43.97 -70.07 -12.61
CA ASP A 281 -44.24 -68.85 -13.38
C ASP A 281 -45.10 -67.89 -12.55
N ALA A 282 -46.10 -68.39 -11.81
CA ALA A 282 -46.91 -67.60 -10.89
C ALA A 282 -46.09 -66.95 -9.76
N ARG A 283 -45.16 -67.69 -9.13
CA ARG A 283 -44.25 -67.13 -8.11
C ARG A 283 -43.27 -66.12 -8.69
N LYS A 284 -42.82 -66.33 -9.93
CA LYS A 284 -41.97 -65.35 -10.64
C LYS A 284 -42.74 -64.08 -10.94
N THR A 285 -43.98 -64.17 -11.41
CA THR A 285 -44.82 -62.99 -11.68
C THR A 285 -45.12 -62.22 -10.40
N GLU A 286 -45.45 -62.90 -9.30
CA GLU A 286 -45.69 -62.25 -7.99
C GLU A 286 -44.43 -61.55 -7.46
N LYS A 287 -43.26 -62.21 -7.54
CA LYS A 287 -41.98 -61.60 -7.13
C LYS A 287 -41.66 -60.37 -7.99
N LEU A 288 -41.90 -60.44 -9.29
CA LEU A 288 -41.60 -59.37 -10.24
C LEU A 288 -42.57 -58.19 -10.06
N GLU A 289 -43.84 -58.45 -9.76
CA GLU A 289 -44.83 -57.45 -9.37
C GLU A 289 -44.44 -56.75 -8.06
N ARG A 290 -44.06 -57.52 -7.03
CA ARG A 290 -43.58 -56.97 -5.76
C ARG A 290 -42.32 -56.12 -5.95
N GLN A 291 -41.40 -56.56 -6.80
CA GLN A 291 -40.19 -55.80 -7.13
C GLN A 291 -40.54 -54.51 -7.89
N GLN A 292 -41.43 -54.56 -8.89
CA GLN A 292 -41.90 -53.37 -9.60
C GLN A 292 -42.61 -52.37 -8.68
N ARG A 293 -43.37 -52.85 -7.69
CA ARG A 293 -44.03 -51.99 -6.69
C ARG A 293 -43.02 -51.29 -5.80
N VAL A 294 -42.06 -52.04 -5.25
CA VAL A 294 -40.97 -51.48 -4.42
C VAL A 294 -40.11 -50.51 -5.23
N ASP A 295 -39.78 -50.82 -6.49
CA ASP A 295 -39.02 -49.94 -7.37
C ASP A 295 -39.80 -48.66 -7.71
N ARG A 296 -41.13 -48.75 -7.87
CA ARG A 296 -41.99 -47.57 -8.07
C ARG A 296 -42.00 -46.69 -6.84
N GLU A 297 -42.25 -47.25 -5.66
CA GLU A 297 -42.22 -46.52 -4.39
C GLU A 297 -40.83 -45.91 -4.12
N ARG A 298 -39.76 -46.63 -4.46
CA ARG A 298 -38.38 -46.13 -4.34
C ARG A 298 -38.13 -44.97 -5.30
N ARG A 299 -38.60 -45.05 -6.55
CA ARG A 299 -38.50 -43.93 -7.51
C ARG A 299 -39.31 -42.72 -7.06
N GLU A 300 -40.49 -42.93 -6.48
CA GLU A 300 -41.32 -41.83 -5.94
C GLU A 300 -40.65 -41.17 -4.73
N LYS A 301 -40.11 -41.97 -3.80
CA LYS A 301 -39.32 -41.47 -2.67
C LYS A 301 -38.06 -40.73 -3.14
N GLN A 302 -37.34 -41.27 -4.13
CA GLN A 302 -36.16 -40.62 -4.69
C GLN A 302 -36.53 -39.27 -5.33
N LYS A 303 -37.58 -39.23 -6.15
CA LYS A 303 -38.08 -37.97 -6.73
C LYS A 303 -38.44 -36.94 -5.65
N HIS A 304 -39.06 -37.38 -4.56
CA HIS A 304 -39.40 -36.50 -3.45
C HIS A 304 -38.15 -35.99 -2.71
N LEU A 305 -37.16 -36.85 -2.48
CA LEU A 305 -35.88 -36.45 -1.89
C LEU A 305 -35.09 -35.49 -2.79
N ASP A 306 -35.02 -35.76 -4.10
CA ASP A 306 -34.37 -34.89 -5.07
C ASP A 306 -35.05 -33.51 -5.12
N TYR A 307 -36.38 -33.48 -5.02
CA TYR A 307 -37.16 -32.24 -4.92
C TYR A 307 -36.83 -31.46 -3.63
N LEU A 308 -36.82 -32.11 -2.47
CA LEU A 308 -36.43 -31.49 -1.21
C LEU A 308 -34.98 -30.99 -1.23
N GLN A 309 -34.09 -31.76 -1.84
CA GLN A 309 -32.68 -31.39 -1.98
C GLN A 309 -32.50 -30.18 -2.90
N SER A 310 -33.28 -30.09 -3.97
CA SER A 310 -33.34 -28.91 -4.84
C SER A 310 -33.81 -27.66 -4.08
N ILE A 311 -34.86 -27.79 -3.26
CA ILE A 311 -35.34 -26.68 -2.41
C ILE A 311 -34.25 -26.25 -1.42
N CYS A 312 -33.59 -27.20 -0.75
CA CYS A 312 -32.54 -26.89 0.22
C CYS A 312 -31.28 -26.31 -0.45
N ALA A 313 -30.96 -26.74 -1.67
CA ALA A 313 -29.87 -26.16 -2.48
C ALA A 313 -30.20 -24.70 -2.84
N HIS A 314 -31.39 -24.46 -3.39
CA HIS A 314 -31.87 -23.11 -3.70
C HIS A 314 -31.89 -22.20 -2.46
N GLY A 315 -32.31 -22.71 -1.29
CA GLY A 315 -32.27 -21.95 -0.04
C GLY A 315 -30.85 -21.55 0.38
N ARG A 316 -29.86 -22.45 0.23
CA ARG A 316 -28.44 -22.13 0.49
C ARG A 316 -27.90 -21.11 -0.50
N ASP A 317 -28.23 -21.27 -1.78
CA ASP A 317 -27.83 -20.34 -2.83
C ASP A 317 -28.40 -18.94 -2.60
N LEU A 318 -29.66 -18.86 -2.13
CA LEU A 318 -30.31 -17.59 -1.79
C LEU A 318 -29.61 -16.90 -0.60
N ILE A 319 -29.27 -17.63 0.46
CA ILE A 319 -28.51 -17.09 1.60
C ILE A 319 -27.13 -16.62 1.16
N GLN A 320 -26.45 -17.39 0.31
CA GLN A 320 -25.14 -17.03 -0.23
C GLN A 320 -25.24 -15.82 -1.16
N TRP A 321 -26.27 -15.73 -1.98
CA TRP A 321 -26.57 -14.57 -2.81
C TRP A 321 -26.78 -13.32 -1.95
N HIS A 322 -27.57 -13.39 -0.88
CA HIS A 322 -27.76 -12.26 0.03
C HIS A 322 -26.46 -11.85 0.73
N ARG A 323 -25.67 -12.81 1.24
CA ARG A 323 -24.35 -12.51 1.85
C ARG A 323 -23.38 -11.87 0.86
N THR A 324 -23.31 -12.39 -0.36
CA THR A 324 -22.44 -11.83 -1.40
C THR A 324 -22.91 -10.44 -1.84
N ASN A 325 -24.23 -10.21 -1.92
CA ASN A 325 -24.78 -8.90 -2.22
C ASN A 325 -24.52 -7.89 -1.10
N GLN A 326 -24.67 -8.28 0.17
CA GLN A 326 -24.32 -7.44 1.33
C GLN A 326 -22.81 -7.13 1.36
N ALA A 327 -21.96 -8.10 1.02
CA ALA A 327 -20.52 -7.88 0.89
C ALA A 327 -20.19 -6.92 -0.27
N LYS A 328 -20.88 -7.02 -1.41
CA LYS A 328 -20.76 -6.07 -2.53
C LYS A 328 -21.16 -4.67 -2.11
N GLN A 329 -22.29 -4.50 -1.41
CA GLN A 329 -22.74 -3.21 -0.88
C GLN A 329 -21.73 -2.61 0.10
N SER A 330 -21.20 -3.40 1.03
CA SER A 330 -20.14 -2.94 1.95
C SER A 330 -18.85 -2.57 1.20
N LYS A 331 -18.48 -3.31 0.15
CA LYS A 331 -17.32 -3.01 -0.69
C LYS A 331 -17.52 -1.71 -1.47
N ILE A 332 -18.71 -1.47 -2.02
CA ILE A 332 -19.08 -0.21 -2.67
C ILE A 332 -19.00 0.93 -1.66
N GLY A 333 -19.60 0.80 -0.47
CA GLY A 333 -19.52 1.82 0.58
C GLY A 333 -18.08 2.18 0.95
N ARG A 334 -17.19 1.19 1.08
CA ARG A 334 -15.74 1.43 1.30
C ARG A 334 -15.06 2.10 0.10
N ALA A 335 -15.42 1.72 -1.12
CA ALA A 335 -14.88 2.34 -2.33
C ALA A 335 -15.30 3.81 -2.46
N VAL A 336 -16.55 4.12 -2.12
CA VAL A 336 -17.08 5.49 -2.08
C VAL A 336 -16.37 6.33 -1.01
N LEU A 337 -16.19 5.80 0.21
CA LEU A 337 -15.40 6.50 1.24
C LEU A 337 -13.96 6.78 0.81
N ASN A 338 -13.31 5.80 0.16
CA ASN A 338 -11.97 6.00 -0.38
C ASN A 338 -11.94 7.02 -1.52
N TYR A 339 -12.96 7.04 -2.38
CA TYR A 339 -13.12 8.03 -3.45
C TYR A 339 -13.27 9.44 -2.88
N HIS A 340 -14.11 9.64 -1.86
CA HIS A 340 -14.23 10.92 -1.17
C HIS A 340 -12.93 11.35 -0.50
N SER A 341 -12.20 10.43 0.15
CA SER A 341 -10.89 10.73 0.73
C SER A 341 -9.83 11.09 -0.34
N GLN A 342 -9.92 10.52 -1.54
CA GLN A 342 -9.05 10.90 -2.67
C GLN A 342 -9.41 12.27 -3.22
N ILE A 343 -10.70 12.58 -3.37
CA ILE A 343 -11.16 13.91 -3.77
C ILE A 343 -10.69 14.97 -2.76
N GLU A 344 -10.89 14.73 -1.47
CA GLU A 344 -10.48 15.65 -0.41
C GLU A 344 -8.96 15.91 -0.45
N LYS A 345 -8.15 14.87 -0.68
CA LYS A 345 -6.70 15.01 -0.87
C LYS A 345 -6.33 15.78 -2.15
N GLU A 346 -7.05 15.57 -3.25
CA GLU A 346 -6.82 16.34 -4.48
C GLU A 346 -7.23 17.80 -4.33
N GLU A 347 -8.31 18.06 -3.60
CA GLU A 347 -8.79 19.40 -3.29
C GLU A 347 -7.80 20.16 -2.40
N GLN A 348 -7.32 19.53 -1.31
CA GLN A 348 -6.24 20.08 -0.46
C GLN A 348 -4.97 20.37 -1.28
N LYS A 349 -4.60 19.50 -2.23
CA LYS A 349 -3.46 19.74 -3.13
C LYS A 349 -3.71 20.91 -4.08
N LYS A 350 -4.92 21.02 -4.66
CA LYS A 350 -5.30 22.13 -5.55
C LYS A 350 -5.31 23.46 -4.78
N GLU A 351 -5.78 23.46 -3.55
CA GLU A 351 -5.80 24.64 -2.68
C GLU A 351 -4.38 25.05 -2.28
N ALA A 352 -3.52 24.10 -1.91
CA ALA A 352 -2.09 24.36 -1.67
C ALA A 352 -1.37 24.89 -2.92
N GLN A 353 -1.71 24.37 -4.11
CA GLN A 353 -1.15 24.84 -5.38
C GLN A 353 -1.65 26.25 -5.71
N LYS A 354 -2.94 26.55 -5.54
CA LYS A 354 -3.49 27.92 -5.67
C LYS A 354 -2.87 28.89 -4.67
N ALA A 355 -2.60 28.47 -3.44
CA ALA A 355 -1.90 29.28 -2.44
C ALA A 355 -0.44 29.56 -2.85
N LYS A 356 0.24 28.54 -3.39
CA LYS A 356 1.60 28.66 -3.93
C LYS A 356 1.64 29.57 -5.16
N ASP A 357 0.65 29.49 -6.04
CA ASP A 357 0.54 30.33 -7.24
C ASP A 357 0.12 31.76 -6.87
N ARG A 358 -0.68 31.97 -5.82
CA ARG A 358 -0.91 33.29 -5.19
C ARG A 358 0.40 33.91 -4.67
N LEU A 359 1.22 33.12 -3.98
CA LEU A 359 2.55 33.55 -3.50
C LEU A 359 3.54 33.80 -4.65
N LYS A 360 3.38 33.12 -5.79
CA LYS A 360 4.22 33.27 -6.97
C LYS A 360 3.78 34.45 -7.84
N ALA A 361 2.49 34.79 -7.86
CA ALA A 361 1.95 35.99 -8.50
C ALA A 361 2.37 37.27 -7.76
N LEU A 362 2.45 37.23 -6.43
CA LEU A 362 3.08 38.28 -5.61
C LEU A 362 4.59 38.45 -5.86
N ARG A 363 5.22 37.50 -6.55
CA ARG A 363 6.66 37.48 -6.89
C ARG A 363 6.95 37.93 -8.32
N ASN A 364 5.93 38.33 -9.08
CA ASN A 364 5.99 38.70 -10.50
C ASN A 364 5.63 40.18 -10.73
N ASP A 365 5.98 41.04 -9.78
CA ASP A 365 6.17 42.50 -9.94
C ASP A 365 4.94 43.33 -10.38
N ASP A 366 4.19 43.79 -9.37
CA ASP A 366 3.41 45.02 -9.42
C ASP A 366 4.03 45.99 -8.38
N GLU A 367 5.18 46.58 -8.75
CA GLU A 367 6.09 47.28 -7.83
C GLU A 367 5.57 48.65 -7.36
N GLU A 368 4.63 49.28 -8.08
CA GLU A 368 4.18 50.65 -7.82
C GLU A 368 3.16 50.76 -6.65
N ALA A 369 2.44 49.68 -6.35
CA ALA A 369 1.62 49.54 -5.15
C ALA A 369 2.43 49.07 -3.93
N TYR A 370 3.53 48.35 -4.18
CA TYR A 370 4.43 47.81 -3.16
C TYR A 370 5.41 48.87 -2.62
N LEU A 371 5.91 49.77 -3.47
CA LEU A 371 6.76 50.90 -3.08
C LEU A 371 6.02 51.97 -2.27
N LYS A 372 4.70 52.12 -2.43
CA LYS A 372 3.88 53.00 -1.56
C LYS A 372 3.65 52.45 -0.15
N LEU A 373 4.04 51.21 0.13
CA LEU A 373 4.05 50.64 1.47
C LEU A 373 5.45 50.61 2.13
N ILE A 374 6.50 51.06 1.43
CA ILE A 374 7.90 50.96 1.88
C ILE A 374 8.50 52.37 2.00
N ASP A 375 7.90 53.20 2.85
CA ASP A 375 8.51 54.48 3.26
C ASP A 375 8.48 54.71 4.78
N GLN A 376 8.31 53.63 5.55
CA GLN A 376 8.42 53.64 7.01
C GLN A 376 9.39 52.54 7.47
N VAL A 377 10.63 52.65 7.04
CA VAL A 377 11.71 51.72 7.41
C VAL A 377 12.27 52.11 8.78
N LYS A 378 11.47 51.88 9.82
CA LYS A 378 11.86 51.46 11.19
C LYS A 378 10.67 50.65 11.72
N ASP A 379 10.88 49.38 12.07
CA ASP A 379 9.90 48.41 12.64
C ASP A 379 8.97 47.57 11.73
N THR A 380 9.28 47.36 10.44
CA THR A 380 8.48 46.47 9.56
C THR A 380 8.83 44.97 9.66
N ARG A 381 10.10 44.62 9.91
CA ARG A 381 10.52 43.20 10.01
C ARG A 381 9.95 42.52 11.26
N ILE A 382 10.00 43.19 12.40
CA ILE A 382 9.43 42.72 13.68
C ILE A 382 7.92 42.62 13.60
N THR A 383 7.24 43.61 13.00
CA THR A 383 5.78 43.60 12.85
C THR A 383 5.29 42.56 11.84
N HIS A 384 6.04 42.31 10.76
CA HIS A 384 5.75 41.21 9.83
C HIS A 384 5.93 39.85 10.51
N LEU A 385 7.01 39.67 11.28
CA LEU A 385 7.20 38.49 12.14
C LEU A 385 6.08 38.37 13.19
N LEU A 386 5.63 39.47 13.82
CA LEU A 386 4.50 39.50 14.77
C LEU A 386 3.21 39.04 14.11
N LYS A 387 2.86 39.62 12.95
CA LYS A 387 1.64 39.25 12.22
C LYS A 387 1.64 37.80 11.76
N GLN A 388 2.76 37.30 11.25
CA GLN A 388 2.90 35.88 10.87
C GLN A 388 2.73 34.95 12.07
N THR A 389 3.30 35.29 13.23
CA THR A 389 3.13 34.46 14.43
C THR A 389 1.78 34.63 15.11
N ASP A 390 1.15 35.80 15.05
CA ASP A 390 -0.18 36.01 15.62
C ASP A 390 -1.24 35.26 14.79
N ALA A 391 -1.08 35.21 13.47
CA ALA A 391 -1.88 34.33 12.61
C ALA A 391 -1.69 32.84 12.95
N TYR A 392 -0.46 32.42 13.23
CA TYR A 392 -0.19 31.06 13.70
C TYR A 392 -0.82 30.78 15.07
N LEU A 393 -0.72 31.69 16.03
CA LEU A 393 -1.38 31.58 17.33
C LEU A 393 -2.90 31.49 17.21
N GLY A 394 -3.51 32.25 16.29
CA GLY A 394 -4.94 32.17 15.98
C GLY A 394 -5.32 30.81 15.40
N SER A 395 -4.57 30.31 14.41
CA SER A 395 -4.76 28.97 13.84
C SER A 395 -4.58 27.87 14.90
N LEU A 396 -3.61 28.04 15.81
CA LEU A 396 -3.31 27.09 16.86
C LEU A 396 -4.41 27.09 17.95
N ALA A 397 -4.95 28.25 18.31
CA ALA A 397 -6.11 28.35 19.19
C ALA A 397 -7.34 27.67 18.57
N GLN A 398 -7.58 27.86 17.28
CA GLN A 398 -8.66 27.19 16.55
C GLN A 398 -8.45 25.67 16.47
N ALA A 399 -7.21 25.21 16.28
CA ALA A 399 -6.87 23.78 16.29
C ALA A 399 -7.06 23.14 17.68
N VAL A 400 -6.75 23.87 18.76
CA VAL A 400 -7.01 23.45 20.14
C VAL A 400 -8.52 23.29 20.38
N LEU A 401 -9.33 24.28 19.96
CA LEU A 401 -10.80 24.20 20.04
C LEU A 401 -11.36 23.03 19.21
N ALA A 402 -10.83 22.81 18.01
CA ALA A 402 -11.23 21.69 17.17
C ALA A 402 -10.89 20.33 17.81
N GLN A 403 -9.75 20.22 18.49
CA GLN A 403 -9.41 19.01 19.25
C GLN A 403 -10.36 18.79 20.43
N GLN A 404 -10.74 19.85 21.15
CA GLN A 404 -11.74 19.77 22.22
C GLN A 404 -13.09 19.26 21.71
N ASN A 405 -13.52 19.72 20.53
CA ASN A 405 -14.85 19.43 19.98
C ASN A 405 -14.96 18.05 19.27
N VAL A 406 -13.88 17.55 18.64
CA VAL A 406 -13.95 16.27 17.89
C VAL A 406 -14.24 15.05 18.78
N ASP A 407 -13.76 15.06 20.03
CA ASP A 407 -13.99 13.95 20.96
C ASP A 407 -15.37 13.98 21.62
N LEU A 408 -16.18 15.04 21.42
CA LEU A 408 -17.59 15.08 21.84
C LEU A 408 -18.47 14.20 20.92
N HIS A 409 -18.21 14.17 19.62
CA HIS A 409 -19.07 13.46 18.65
C HIS A 409 -18.88 11.93 18.60
N ASN A 410 -17.85 11.38 19.25
CA ASN A 410 -17.48 9.95 19.16
C ASN A 410 -17.82 9.12 20.41
N ASP A 411 -18.50 9.67 21.42
CA ASP A 411 -18.75 8.98 22.70
C ASP A 411 -20.21 8.51 22.88
N PRO A 412 -20.52 7.21 22.76
CA PRO A 412 -21.84 6.66 23.06
C PRO A 412 -22.09 6.42 24.57
N THR A 413 -21.09 6.60 25.45
CA THR A 413 -21.20 6.30 26.90
C THR A 413 -21.60 7.50 27.76
N MET A 414 -21.60 8.71 27.19
CA MET A 414 -22.04 9.95 27.84
C MET A 414 -23.40 10.41 27.31
N LYS A 415 -24.41 9.52 27.28
CA LYS A 415 -25.81 9.94 27.17
C LYS A 415 -26.31 10.32 28.56
N GLY A 416 -26.01 11.54 28.99
CA GLY A 416 -26.56 12.08 30.22
C GLY A 416 -25.76 13.24 30.78
N GLY A 417 -26.14 14.46 30.40
CA GLY A 417 -25.88 15.65 31.20
C GLY A 417 -24.75 16.57 30.72
N VAL A 418 -24.85 17.12 29.52
CA VAL A 418 -24.75 18.57 29.26
C VAL A 418 -25.64 18.83 28.04
N GLU A 419 -26.60 19.74 28.16
CA GLU A 419 -27.45 20.17 27.06
C GLU A 419 -26.61 20.66 25.89
N LEU A 420 -27.05 20.34 24.67
CA LEU A 420 -26.56 20.94 23.44
C LEU A 420 -26.73 22.46 23.57
N MET A 421 -25.63 23.20 23.72
CA MET A 421 -25.66 24.63 23.39
C MET A 421 -25.72 24.73 21.87
N ASP A 422 -26.73 25.46 21.41
CA ASP A 422 -27.04 25.70 20.00
C ASP A 422 -25.81 26.18 19.20
N GLU A 423 -25.74 25.73 17.95
CA GLU A 423 -24.71 26.13 16.96
C GLU A 423 -24.69 27.65 16.65
N GLN A 424 -25.54 28.46 17.28
CA GLN A 424 -25.67 29.89 17.05
C GLN A 424 -24.76 30.78 17.91
N ASP A 425 -24.14 30.26 18.98
CA ASP A 425 -23.19 31.03 19.82
C ASP A 425 -21.74 31.01 19.29
N ASN A 426 -21.52 30.52 18.07
CA ASN A 426 -20.20 30.44 17.43
C ASN A 426 -19.76 31.76 16.74
N THR A 427 -20.49 32.85 16.98
CA THR A 427 -20.07 34.20 16.58
C THR A 427 -19.13 34.79 17.62
N ASP A 428 -17.87 34.98 17.22
CA ASP A 428 -16.95 35.97 17.78
C ASP A 428 -17.02 36.17 19.30
N VAL A 429 -16.29 35.33 20.04
CA VAL A 429 -15.90 35.67 21.42
C VAL A 429 -14.82 36.76 21.34
N GLU A 430 -15.21 37.96 20.91
CA GLU A 430 -14.49 39.20 21.20
C GLU A 430 -14.81 39.58 22.64
N ILE A 431 -13.99 39.09 23.58
CA ILE A 431 -13.98 39.64 24.94
C ILE A 431 -13.18 40.94 24.89
N ASP A 432 -13.89 42.03 24.66
CA ASP A 432 -13.67 43.34 25.29
C ASP A 432 -12.27 43.96 25.10
N GLY A 433 -11.79 44.03 23.86
CA GLY A 433 -10.61 44.83 23.47
C GLY A 433 -9.28 44.43 24.13
N LYS A 434 -9.23 43.34 24.90
CA LYS A 434 -8.02 42.80 25.52
C LYS A 434 -7.62 41.52 24.80
N LYS A 435 -6.35 41.44 24.39
CA LYS A 435 -5.74 40.26 23.74
C LYS A 435 -6.17 38.98 24.44
N LEU A 436 -6.74 38.02 23.70
CA LEU A 436 -7.06 36.67 24.17
C LEU A 436 -5.85 36.07 24.93
N ASP A 437 -6.03 35.80 26.22
CA ASP A 437 -5.03 35.04 26.98
C ASP A 437 -5.18 33.56 26.63
N TYR A 438 -4.25 33.07 25.82
CA TYR A 438 -4.17 31.69 25.36
C TYR A 438 -4.24 30.67 26.53
N PHE A 439 -3.72 31.05 27.70
CA PHE A 439 -3.78 30.22 28.91
C PHE A 439 -5.21 30.04 29.44
N ALA A 440 -6.03 31.09 29.40
CA ALA A 440 -7.42 31.04 29.88
C ALA A 440 -8.31 30.19 28.96
N VAL A 441 -8.03 30.18 27.65
CA VAL A 441 -8.73 29.32 26.68
C VAL A 441 -8.40 27.85 26.89
N ALA A 442 -7.11 27.52 27.08
CA ALA A 442 -6.68 26.14 27.31
C ALA A 442 -7.18 25.57 28.66
N HIS A 443 -7.20 26.40 29.71
CA HIS A 443 -7.68 26.04 31.05
C HIS A 443 -9.06 26.67 31.35
N ARG A 444 -10.02 26.54 30.42
CA ARG A 444 -11.37 27.08 30.58
C ARG A 444 -12.09 26.45 31.78
N ILE A 445 -12.02 25.12 31.89
CA ILE A 445 -12.58 24.38 33.03
C ILE A 445 -11.51 24.28 34.12
N LYS A 446 -11.76 24.93 35.26
CA LYS A 446 -10.93 24.86 36.46
C LYS A 446 -11.69 24.16 37.57
N GLU A 447 -10.99 23.31 38.30
CA GLU A 447 -11.51 22.54 39.43
C GLU A 447 -10.47 22.67 40.55
N GLU A 448 -10.90 22.93 41.79
CA GLU A 448 -10.02 22.83 42.95
C GLU A 448 -9.93 21.37 43.38
N VAL A 449 -8.69 20.92 43.64
CA VAL A 449 -8.40 19.50 43.87
C VAL A 449 -7.74 19.33 45.22
N GLU A 450 -8.27 18.39 45.99
CA GLU A 450 -7.68 17.90 47.24
C GLU A 450 -7.06 16.51 47.03
N GLN A 451 -6.26 16.05 48.00
CA GLN A 451 -5.68 14.71 47.96
C GLN A 451 -6.79 13.64 47.92
N PRO A 452 -6.75 12.68 46.96
CA PRO A 452 -7.73 11.60 46.88
C PRO A 452 -7.62 10.65 48.08
N ALA A 453 -8.75 10.12 48.55
CA ALA A 453 -8.80 9.25 49.73
C ALA A 453 -8.15 7.88 49.47
N LEU A 454 -8.08 7.44 48.21
CA LEU A 454 -7.34 6.23 47.83
C LEU A 454 -5.81 6.36 47.97
N LEU A 455 -5.29 7.58 48.18
CA LEU A 455 -3.86 7.82 48.35
C LEU A 455 -3.48 7.74 49.83
N GLU A 456 -2.86 6.64 50.21
CA GLU A 456 -2.44 6.32 51.58
C GLU A 456 -0.91 6.54 51.77
N GLY A 457 -0.42 6.59 53.00
CA GLY A 457 1.04 6.56 53.27
C GLY A 457 1.80 7.90 53.24
N GLY A 458 1.12 9.03 53.10
CA GLY A 458 1.68 10.38 53.27
C GLY A 458 0.75 11.50 52.80
N THR A 459 1.15 12.75 53.07
CA THR A 459 0.42 13.96 52.64
C THR A 459 1.08 14.61 51.42
N LEU A 460 0.29 15.00 50.43
CA LEU A 460 0.80 15.75 49.27
C LEU A 460 1.27 17.16 49.69
N LYS A 461 2.45 17.56 49.22
CA LYS A 461 2.94 18.95 49.39
C LYS A 461 2.14 19.91 48.51
N GLU A 462 2.09 21.20 48.87
CA GLU A 462 1.28 22.20 48.14
C GLU A 462 1.56 22.24 46.63
N TYR A 463 2.84 22.16 46.24
CA TYR A 463 3.20 22.15 44.83
C TYR A 463 2.68 20.88 44.13
N GLN A 464 2.65 19.73 44.82
CA GLN A 464 2.12 18.49 44.24
C GLN A 464 0.60 18.59 44.03
N VAL A 465 -0.11 19.24 44.95
CA VAL A 465 -1.56 19.53 44.81
C VAL A 465 -1.80 20.43 43.60
N LYS A 466 -1.02 21.51 43.42
CA LYS A 466 -1.12 22.37 42.23
C LYS A 466 -0.79 21.62 40.93
N GLY A 467 0.19 20.71 40.98
CA GLY A 467 0.53 19.85 39.84
C GLY A 467 -0.62 18.90 39.48
N LEU A 468 -1.25 18.30 40.48
CA LEU A 468 -2.45 17.48 40.32
C LEU A 468 -3.62 18.29 39.75
N GLN A 469 -3.87 19.48 40.30
CA GLN A 469 -4.91 20.39 39.82
C GLN A 469 -4.70 20.77 38.35
N TRP A 470 -3.45 21.06 37.96
CA TRP A 470 -3.10 21.35 36.57
C TRP A 470 -3.39 20.15 35.64
N MET A 471 -2.99 18.94 36.04
CA MET A 471 -3.27 17.72 35.25
C MET A 471 -4.77 17.41 35.16
N VAL A 472 -5.53 17.62 36.25
CA VAL A 472 -6.99 17.46 36.25
C VAL A 472 -7.67 18.51 35.36
N SER A 473 -7.16 19.75 35.35
CA SER A 473 -7.64 20.78 34.41
C SER A 473 -7.39 20.36 32.97
N LEU A 474 -6.22 19.83 32.62
CA LEU A 474 -5.96 19.30 31.28
C LEU A 474 -6.92 18.15 30.93
N TYR A 475 -7.17 17.24 31.86
CA TYR A 475 -8.11 16.14 31.68
C TYR A 475 -9.53 16.63 31.40
N ASN A 476 -10.04 17.57 32.19
CA ASN A 476 -11.37 18.15 32.02
C ASN A 476 -11.50 18.89 30.68
N ASN A 477 -10.45 19.58 30.23
CA ASN A 477 -10.42 20.30 28.96
C ASN A 477 -10.02 19.42 27.75
N ARG A 478 -9.87 18.10 27.92
CA ARG A 478 -9.45 17.17 26.83
C ARG A 478 -8.12 17.52 26.17
N LEU A 479 -7.20 18.06 26.97
CA LEU A 479 -5.85 18.41 26.54
C LEU A 479 -4.82 17.43 27.11
N ASN A 480 -3.68 17.40 26.44
CA ASN A 480 -2.52 16.62 26.81
C ASN A 480 -1.44 17.55 27.38
N GLY A 481 -0.50 17.02 28.15
CA GLY A 481 0.52 17.83 28.81
C GLY A 481 1.88 17.17 28.99
N ILE A 482 2.87 17.99 29.33
CA ILE A 482 4.23 17.61 29.67
C ILE A 482 4.51 18.13 31.09
N LEU A 483 4.71 17.20 32.03
CA LEU A 483 5.19 17.52 33.36
C LEU A 483 6.73 17.51 33.33
N ALA A 484 7.30 18.71 33.34
CA ALA A 484 8.74 18.98 33.24
C ALA A 484 9.36 19.44 34.56
N ASP A 485 8.75 19.12 35.70
CA ASP A 485 9.32 19.36 37.03
C ASP A 485 10.76 18.81 37.14
N GLU A 486 11.63 19.51 37.88
CA GLU A 486 12.98 19.05 38.22
C GLU A 486 12.96 17.63 38.81
N MET A 487 14.06 16.90 38.63
CA MET A 487 14.19 15.54 39.13
C MET A 487 14.09 15.52 40.65
N GLY A 488 13.28 14.62 41.22
CA GLY A 488 13.13 14.51 42.67
C GLY A 488 11.87 15.14 43.27
N LEU A 489 11.13 15.96 42.52
CA LEU A 489 9.88 16.61 42.97
C LEU A 489 8.66 15.68 43.09
N GLY A 490 8.81 14.38 42.89
CA GLY A 490 7.72 13.41 43.07
C GLY A 490 6.75 13.30 41.88
N LYS A 491 7.25 13.38 40.63
CA LYS A 491 6.45 13.14 39.41
C LYS A 491 5.66 11.83 39.43
N THR A 492 6.26 10.77 39.98
CA THR A 492 5.60 9.47 40.18
C THR A 492 4.38 9.59 41.10
N ILE A 493 4.52 10.25 42.25
CA ILE A 493 3.42 10.45 43.21
C ILE A 493 2.34 11.32 42.61
N GLN A 494 2.70 12.42 41.92
CA GLN A 494 1.74 13.26 41.20
C GLN A 494 0.93 12.43 40.18
N THR A 495 1.59 11.53 39.44
CA THR A 495 0.93 10.64 38.48
C THR A 495 0.01 9.61 39.16
N ILE A 496 0.45 8.99 40.26
CA ILE A 496 -0.37 8.07 41.05
C ILE A 496 -1.60 8.81 41.58
N SER A 497 -1.42 10.01 42.12
CA SER A 497 -2.51 10.86 42.63
C SER A 497 -3.52 11.22 41.54
N LEU A 498 -3.06 11.45 40.29
CA LEU A 498 -3.94 11.64 39.14
C LEU A 498 -4.78 10.40 38.86
N VAL A 499 -4.16 9.22 38.80
CA VAL A 499 -4.87 7.96 38.54
C VAL A 499 -5.89 7.67 39.65
N THR A 500 -5.50 7.79 40.92
CA THR A 500 -6.42 7.60 42.05
C THR A 500 -7.58 8.60 41.99
N TYR A 501 -7.30 9.88 41.67
CA TYR A 501 -8.33 10.92 41.56
C TYR A 501 -9.34 10.61 40.45
N LEU A 502 -8.86 10.15 39.28
CA LEU A 502 -9.72 9.77 38.16
C LEU A 502 -10.59 8.55 38.48
N VAL A 503 -10.05 7.57 39.19
CA VAL A 503 -10.79 6.37 39.62
C VAL A 503 -11.86 6.75 40.66
N GLU A 504 -11.48 7.54 41.66
CA GLU A 504 -12.34 7.89 42.80
C GLU A 504 -13.44 8.90 42.44
N ARG A 505 -13.03 10.07 41.93
CA ARG A 505 -13.91 11.23 41.75
C ARG A 505 -14.57 11.23 40.38
N LYS A 506 -13.81 10.90 39.33
CA LYS A 506 -14.33 10.87 37.94
C LYS A 506 -14.92 9.51 37.55
N LYS A 507 -14.85 8.50 38.44
CA LYS A 507 -15.35 7.13 38.23
C LYS A 507 -14.82 6.46 36.95
N GLN A 508 -13.58 6.79 36.57
CA GLN A 508 -12.90 6.25 35.40
C GLN A 508 -11.91 5.17 35.81
N ASN A 509 -12.31 3.91 35.67
CA ASN A 509 -11.53 2.77 36.18
C ASN A 509 -10.41 2.30 35.25
N GLY A 510 -10.14 2.99 34.13
CA GLY A 510 -9.12 2.63 33.15
C GLY A 510 -9.69 2.06 31.84
N PRO A 511 -8.88 1.40 31.00
CA PRO A 511 -7.50 0.98 31.25
C PRO A 511 -6.47 2.11 31.06
N PHE A 512 -5.55 2.23 32.02
CA PHE A 512 -4.43 3.18 32.00
C PHE A 512 -3.12 2.49 31.61
N LEU A 513 -2.37 3.09 30.69
CA LEU A 513 -1.06 2.59 30.26
C LEU A 513 0.04 3.50 30.80
N ILE A 514 0.96 2.94 31.57
CA ILE A 514 2.16 3.66 32.02
C ILE A 514 3.40 2.96 31.45
N VAL A 515 4.13 3.69 30.63
CA VAL A 515 5.36 3.23 29.98
C VAL A 515 6.55 3.83 30.71
N VAL A 516 7.38 2.97 31.31
CA VAL A 516 8.50 3.38 32.15
C VAL A 516 9.82 2.75 31.69
N PRO A 517 10.98 3.38 31.94
CA PRO A 517 12.27 2.72 31.80
C PRO A 517 12.38 1.43 32.62
N LEU A 518 13.17 0.47 32.14
CA LEU A 518 13.34 -0.80 32.84
C LEU A 518 13.90 -0.63 34.26
N SER A 519 14.75 0.37 34.49
CA SER A 519 15.36 0.62 35.81
C SER A 519 14.39 1.21 36.84
N THR A 520 13.37 1.96 36.41
CA THR A 520 12.39 2.60 37.31
C THR A 520 11.16 1.72 37.57
N LEU A 521 10.97 0.64 36.81
CA LEU A 521 9.77 -0.22 36.91
C LEU A 521 9.54 -0.78 38.32
N THR A 522 10.59 -1.19 39.02
CA THR A 522 10.49 -1.68 40.41
C THR A 522 10.10 -0.55 41.35
N ASN A 523 10.68 0.65 41.18
CA ASN A 523 10.31 1.83 41.95
C ASN A 523 8.83 2.15 41.78
N TRP A 524 8.33 2.24 40.55
CA TRP A 524 6.91 2.44 40.28
C TRP A 524 6.03 1.37 40.95
N THR A 525 6.46 0.11 40.93
CA THR A 525 5.72 -0.99 41.58
C THR A 525 5.62 -0.77 43.09
N MET A 526 6.73 -0.45 43.75
CA MET A 526 6.79 -0.17 45.19
C MET A 526 5.98 1.07 45.57
N GLU A 527 6.03 2.13 44.75
CA GLU A 527 5.25 3.35 45.00
C GLU A 527 3.74 3.09 44.88
N PHE A 528 3.30 2.28 43.91
CA PHE A 528 1.89 1.87 43.84
C PHE A 528 1.48 0.98 45.03
N GLU A 529 2.37 0.12 45.53
CA GLU A 529 2.09 -0.70 46.72
C GLU A 529 2.00 0.14 48.00
N LYS A 530 2.86 1.17 48.12
CA LYS A 530 2.90 2.07 49.27
C LYS A 530 1.75 3.07 49.27
N TRP A 531 1.52 3.74 48.15
CA TRP A 531 0.63 4.90 48.07
C TRP A 531 -0.78 4.57 47.60
N ALA A 532 -0.98 3.54 46.78
CA ALA A 532 -2.29 3.21 46.21
C ALA A 532 -2.52 1.69 46.14
N PRO A 533 -2.54 0.99 47.29
CA PRO A 533 -2.64 -0.48 47.34
C PRO A 533 -3.95 -1.01 46.76
N GLN A 534 -5.01 -0.20 46.79
CA GLN A 534 -6.34 -0.57 46.29
C GLN A 534 -6.44 -0.59 44.75
N ILE A 535 -5.48 0.00 44.03
CA ILE A 535 -5.47 0.01 42.57
C ILE A 535 -4.96 -1.33 42.01
N SER A 536 -5.76 -1.95 41.14
CA SER A 536 -5.37 -3.18 40.45
C SER A 536 -4.37 -2.89 39.34
N LYS A 537 -3.13 -3.34 39.54
CA LYS A 537 -1.99 -3.12 38.62
C LYS A 537 -1.50 -4.42 38.00
N CYS A 538 -1.18 -4.39 36.71
CA CYS A 538 -0.52 -5.48 36.00
C CYS A 538 0.90 -5.06 35.63
N VAL A 539 1.91 -5.73 36.20
CA VAL A 539 3.33 -5.49 35.87
C VAL A 539 3.76 -6.40 34.73
N TYR A 540 3.93 -5.83 33.55
CA TYR A 540 4.22 -6.58 32.34
C TYR A 540 5.74 -6.69 32.10
N LYS A 541 6.34 -7.75 32.65
CA LYS A 541 7.78 -8.05 32.54
C LYS A 541 8.06 -9.54 32.42
N GLY A 542 9.31 -9.87 32.07
CA GLY A 542 9.83 -11.24 32.13
C GLY A 542 9.93 -11.96 30.79
N PRO A 543 10.30 -13.26 30.82
CA PRO A 543 10.48 -14.06 29.63
C PRO A 543 9.15 -14.25 28.86
N PRO A 544 9.20 -14.62 27.56
CA PRO A 544 8.00 -14.75 26.74
C PRO A 544 6.90 -15.66 27.30
N ASN A 545 7.26 -16.71 28.03
CA ASN A 545 6.28 -17.65 28.61
C ASN A 545 5.45 -17.00 29.72
N VAL A 546 6.11 -16.33 30.68
CA VAL A 546 5.45 -15.57 31.75
C VAL A 546 4.57 -14.46 31.16
N ARG A 547 5.07 -13.76 30.13
CA ARG A 547 4.28 -12.73 29.44
C ARG A 547 3.03 -13.28 28.75
N LYS A 548 3.09 -14.47 28.13
CA LYS A 548 1.91 -15.12 27.54
C LYS A 548 0.85 -15.48 28.60
N GLU A 549 1.29 -15.91 29.77
CA GLU A 549 0.39 -16.18 30.91
C GLU A 549 -0.27 -14.89 31.42
N LEU A 550 0.51 -13.81 31.59
CA LEU A 550 -0.03 -12.49 31.92
C LEU A 550 -1.00 -11.97 30.85
N GLN A 551 -0.70 -12.20 29.57
CA GLN A 551 -1.60 -11.86 28.47
C GLN A 551 -2.93 -12.60 28.57
N HIS A 552 -2.90 -13.89 28.89
CA HIS A 552 -4.10 -14.71 29.02
C HIS A 552 -4.95 -14.29 30.23
N THR A 553 -4.30 -14.03 31.36
CA THR A 553 -4.94 -13.77 32.65
C THR A 553 -5.49 -12.35 32.75
N PHE A 554 -4.68 -11.35 32.39
CA PHE A 554 -5.01 -9.94 32.59
C PHE A 554 -5.42 -9.22 31.30
N ILE A 555 -4.70 -9.43 30.19
CA ILE A 555 -4.80 -8.58 28.99
C ILE A 555 -6.01 -8.91 28.12
N LYS A 556 -6.31 -10.20 27.88
CA LYS A 556 -7.45 -10.60 27.02
C LYS A 556 -8.80 -10.13 27.54
N HIS A 557 -8.99 -10.13 28.86
CA HIS A 557 -10.23 -9.75 29.53
C HIS A 557 -10.18 -8.34 30.14
N ILE A 558 -9.05 -7.63 30.03
CA ILE A 558 -8.81 -6.31 30.64
C ILE A 558 -9.15 -6.34 32.15
N ASN A 559 -8.61 -7.33 32.86
CA ASN A 559 -8.82 -7.50 34.31
C ASN A 559 -7.77 -6.73 35.13
N PHE A 560 -7.59 -5.44 34.84
CA PHE A 560 -6.67 -4.56 35.54
C PHE A 560 -7.07 -3.10 35.28
N GLN A 561 -6.69 -2.19 36.18
CA GLN A 561 -6.89 -0.75 35.99
C GLN A 561 -5.65 -0.10 35.35
N VAL A 562 -4.46 -0.48 35.82
CA VAL A 562 -3.18 0.08 35.38
C VAL A 562 -2.28 -1.01 34.79
N LEU A 563 -1.75 -0.80 33.59
CA LEU A 563 -0.68 -1.62 33.00
C LEU A 563 0.66 -0.89 33.10
N LEU A 564 1.60 -1.47 33.84
CA LEU A 564 2.99 -1.01 33.90
C LEU A 564 3.83 -1.83 32.91
N THR A 565 4.47 -1.16 31.95
CA THR A 565 5.30 -1.83 30.94
C THR A 565 6.50 -0.97 30.57
N THR A 566 7.41 -1.52 29.77
CA THR A 566 8.61 -0.80 29.30
C THR A 566 8.56 -0.50 27.81
N TYR A 567 9.37 0.47 27.40
CA TYR A 567 9.52 0.88 25.99
C TYR A 567 9.77 -0.27 25.02
N GLU A 568 10.55 -1.27 25.42
CA GLU A 568 10.84 -2.43 24.56
C GLU A 568 9.64 -3.33 24.34
N TYR A 569 8.83 -3.54 25.38
CA TYR A 569 7.68 -4.44 25.33
C TYR A 569 6.52 -3.83 24.53
N ILE A 570 6.37 -2.50 24.56
CA ILE A 570 5.45 -1.77 23.67
C ILE A 570 5.74 -2.04 22.19
N ILE A 571 7.02 -2.13 21.83
CA ILE A 571 7.46 -2.43 20.46
C ILE A 571 7.28 -3.91 20.14
N LYS A 572 7.79 -4.80 21.00
CA LYS A 572 7.80 -6.26 20.77
C LYS A 572 6.39 -6.85 20.77
N ASP A 573 5.53 -6.45 21.70
CA ASP A 573 4.19 -7.00 21.87
C ASP A 573 3.07 -6.09 21.37
N LYS A 574 3.42 -5.17 20.46
CA LYS A 574 2.47 -4.33 19.72
C LYS A 574 1.21 -5.10 19.27
N PRO A 575 1.27 -6.29 18.65
CA PRO A 575 0.07 -6.96 18.11
C PRO A 575 -1.03 -7.27 19.15
N VAL A 576 -0.66 -7.38 20.43
CA VAL A 576 -1.58 -7.64 21.53
C VAL A 576 -1.99 -6.33 22.20
N LEU A 577 -1.00 -5.54 22.64
CA LEU A 577 -1.24 -4.33 23.43
C LEU A 577 -1.90 -3.19 22.63
N SER A 578 -1.71 -3.14 21.30
CA SER A 578 -2.32 -2.12 20.45
C SER A 578 -3.80 -2.38 20.15
N ARG A 579 -4.34 -3.55 20.50
CA ARG A 579 -5.78 -3.86 20.34
C ARG A 579 -6.64 -3.21 21.42
N ILE A 580 -6.03 -2.87 22.55
CA ILE A 580 -6.71 -2.20 23.66
C ILE A 580 -6.81 -0.71 23.33
N ARG A 581 -8.00 -0.14 23.53
CA ARG A 581 -8.20 1.32 23.51
C ARG A 581 -7.88 1.86 24.89
N TRP A 582 -6.81 2.64 24.98
CA TRP A 582 -6.32 3.18 26.24
C TRP A 582 -7.06 4.48 26.56
N VAL A 583 -7.42 4.69 27.82
CA VAL A 583 -8.01 5.98 28.24
C VAL A 583 -6.89 7.01 28.37
N TYR A 584 -5.88 6.66 29.17
CA TYR A 584 -4.74 7.52 29.47
C TYR A 584 -3.44 6.76 29.16
N MET A 585 -2.55 7.39 28.41
CA MET A 585 -1.19 6.93 28.18
C MET A 585 -0.20 7.88 28.86
N ILE A 586 0.60 7.35 29.78
CA ILE A 586 1.60 8.11 30.54
C ILE A 586 2.98 7.56 30.21
N ILE A 587 3.89 8.45 29.83
CA ILE A 587 5.25 8.09 29.42
C ILE A 587 6.24 8.75 30.37
N ASP A 588 7.04 7.94 31.06
CA ASP A 588 8.08 8.40 31.99
C ASP A 588 9.45 8.46 31.32
N GLU A 589 10.23 9.50 31.61
CA GLU A 589 11.48 9.84 30.90
C GLU A 589 11.26 10.08 29.40
N GLY A 590 10.37 11.02 29.08
CA GLY A 590 9.97 11.38 27.72
C GLY A 590 11.12 11.69 26.77
N HIS A 591 12.29 12.10 27.28
CA HIS A 591 13.51 12.31 26.50
C HIS A 591 13.95 11.06 25.70
N ARG A 592 13.47 9.86 26.06
CA ARG A 592 13.63 8.62 25.25
C ARG A 592 13.00 8.72 23.85
N MET A 593 12.07 9.65 23.63
CA MET A 593 11.38 9.90 22.36
C MET A 593 11.98 11.05 21.53
N LYS A 594 13.24 11.46 21.80
CA LYS A 594 13.90 12.61 21.16
C LYS A 594 13.87 12.68 19.62
N ASN A 595 13.74 11.53 18.94
CA ASN A 595 13.79 11.48 17.48
C ASN A 595 12.45 11.03 16.92
N VAL A 596 11.89 11.86 16.04
CA VAL A 596 10.67 11.61 15.26
C VAL A 596 10.76 10.30 14.47
N ASN A 597 11.93 10.04 13.89
CA ASN A 597 12.20 8.86 13.07
C ASN A 597 12.45 7.60 13.92
N SER A 598 12.42 7.72 15.26
CA SER A 598 12.54 6.58 16.14
C SER A 598 11.34 5.65 15.96
N LYS A 599 11.63 4.35 15.82
CA LYS A 599 10.60 3.30 15.78
C LYS A 599 9.62 3.42 16.94
N LEU A 600 10.10 3.83 18.12
CA LEU A 600 9.26 4.00 19.31
C LEU A 600 8.18 5.08 19.08
N SER A 601 8.57 6.28 18.67
CA SER A 601 7.66 7.39 18.42
C SER A 601 6.65 7.05 17.33
N THR A 602 7.13 6.48 16.21
CA THR A 602 6.25 6.04 15.11
C THR A 602 5.24 4.97 15.56
N ILE A 603 5.66 4.01 16.38
CA ILE A 603 4.76 2.94 16.86
C ILE A 603 3.71 3.49 17.83
N LEU A 604 4.13 4.32 18.78
CA LEU A 604 3.23 4.93 19.76
C LEU A 604 2.18 5.81 19.08
N THR A 605 2.59 6.68 18.14
CA THR A 605 1.68 7.58 17.43
C THR A 605 0.75 6.85 16.47
N ASN A 606 1.24 5.85 15.72
CA ASN A 606 0.45 5.23 14.65
C ASN A 606 -0.35 4.00 15.10
N SER A 607 0.12 3.27 16.12
CA SER A 607 -0.42 1.94 16.46
C SER A 607 -1.29 1.95 17.71
N TYR A 608 -0.94 2.79 18.69
CA TYR A 608 -1.66 2.85 19.95
C TYR A 608 -2.64 4.02 19.94
N GLN A 609 -3.87 3.74 20.37
CA GLN A 609 -4.92 4.76 20.49
C GLN A 609 -5.13 5.08 21.97
N SER A 610 -4.95 6.35 22.32
CA SER A 610 -5.26 6.91 23.63
C SER A 610 -6.02 8.23 23.49
N ARG A 611 -6.93 8.50 24.43
CA ARG A 611 -7.63 9.80 24.53
C ARG A 611 -6.71 10.85 25.15
N TYR A 612 -6.11 10.51 26.28
CA TYR A 612 -5.23 11.39 27.04
C TYR A 612 -3.78 10.92 26.98
N ARG A 613 -2.85 11.88 26.91
CA ARG A 613 -1.41 11.67 26.87
C ARG A 613 -0.71 12.60 27.86
N LEU A 614 0.15 12.03 28.69
CA LEU A 614 1.03 12.76 29.60
C LEU A 614 2.47 12.30 29.41
N ILE A 615 3.37 13.25 29.24
CA ILE A 615 4.81 13.00 29.27
C ILE A 615 5.35 13.48 30.61
N LEU A 616 6.13 12.64 31.26
CA LEU A 616 6.95 13.01 32.42
C LEU A 616 8.40 13.11 31.97
N THR A 617 9.05 14.23 32.23
CA THR A 617 10.48 14.39 31.94
C THR A 617 11.11 15.31 32.98
N GLY A 618 12.35 15.04 33.39
CA GLY A 618 13.14 16.01 34.16
C GLY A 618 13.88 17.01 33.26
N THR A 619 14.07 16.64 32.00
CA THR A 619 14.91 17.35 31.02
C THR A 619 14.17 17.38 29.69
N PRO A 620 13.27 18.37 29.48
CA PRO A 620 12.43 18.44 28.29
C PRO A 620 13.23 18.70 27.01
N LEU A 621 14.38 19.38 27.12
CA LEU A 621 15.37 19.55 26.06
C LEU A 621 16.67 18.83 26.50
N GLN A 622 17.37 18.15 25.58
CA GLN A 622 18.67 17.54 25.89
C GLN A 622 19.82 18.00 25.00
N ASN A 623 19.59 18.03 23.69
CA ASN A 623 20.64 18.38 22.72
C ASN A 623 20.20 19.53 21.83
N ASN A 624 19.04 19.41 21.18
CA ASN A 624 18.61 20.33 20.13
C ASN A 624 17.10 20.59 20.18
N LEU A 625 16.68 21.77 19.71
CA LEU A 625 15.27 22.17 19.60
C LEU A 625 14.31 21.20 18.86
N PRO A 626 14.73 20.46 17.81
CA PRO A 626 13.86 19.46 17.16
C PRO A 626 13.42 18.33 18.11
N GLU A 627 14.14 18.08 19.20
CA GLU A 627 13.72 17.12 20.23
C GLU A 627 12.44 17.60 20.92
N LEU A 628 12.32 18.90 21.18
CA LEU A 628 11.10 19.49 21.75
C LEU A 628 9.92 19.31 20.80
N TRP A 629 10.12 19.48 19.49
CA TRP A 629 9.07 19.19 18.49
C TRP A 629 8.61 17.73 18.56
N SER A 630 9.53 16.78 18.75
CA SER A 630 9.16 15.36 18.84
C SER A 630 8.25 15.04 20.03
N LEU A 631 8.48 15.72 21.16
CA LEU A 631 7.62 15.63 22.34
C LEU A 631 6.28 16.31 22.10
N LEU A 632 6.29 17.52 21.51
CA LEU A 632 5.08 18.28 21.21
C LEU A 632 4.20 17.58 20.17
N ASN A 633 4.76 16.99 19.12
CA ASN A 633 4.03 16.21 18.14
C ASN A 633 3.37 14.98 18.79
N PHE A 634 4.02 14.34 19.76
CA PHE A 634 3.39 13.24 20.48
C PHE A 634 2.19 13.69 21.33
N VAL A 635 2.30 14.86 21.97
CA VAL A 635 1.25 15.44 22.84
C VAL A 635 0.10 16.03 22.00
N LEU A 636 0.43 16.75 20.93
CA LEU A 636 -0.48 17.48 20.05
C LEU A 636 -0.14 17.21 18.57
N PRO A 637 -0.48 16.02 18.03
CA PRO A 637 -0.08 15.64 16.68
C PRO A 637 -0.58 16.61 15.61
N ARG A 638 -1.86 17.01 15.68
CA ARG A 638 -2.54 17.84 14.67
C ARG A 638 -2.00 19.27 14.52
N ILE A 639 -1.29 19.77 15.53
CA ILE A 639 -0.77 21.13 15.55
C ILE A 639 0.66 21.17 14.98
N PHE A 640 1.42 20.12 15.25
CA PHE A 640 2.84 20.03 14.92
C PHE A 640 3.07 18.94 13.88
N ASP A 641 2.47 19.05 12.70
CA ASP A 641 2.58 18.05 11.63
C ASP A 641 3.92 18.11 10.87
N SER A 642 4.58 19.28 10.83
CA SER A 642 5.82 19.49 10.08
C SER A 642 6.96 19.95 10.99
N VAL A 643 8.05 19.16 11.00
CA VAL A 643 9.31 19.51 11.67
C VAL A 643 9.94 20.75 11.02
N LYS A 644 9.82 20.87 9.69
CA LYS A 644 10.51 21.91 8.92
C LYS A 644 10.00 23.31 9.23
N SER A 645 8.68 23.47 9.39
CA SER A 645 8.10 24.76 9.78
C SER A 645 8.52 25.15 11.19
N PHE A 646 8.60 24.18 12.10
CA PHE A 646 9.10 24.41 13.45
C PHE A 646 10.57 24.84 13.44
N ASP A 647 11.42 24.13 12.69
CA ASP A 647 12.85 24.46 12.60
C ASP A 647 13.11 25.85 11.99
N GLU A 648 12.36 26.24 10.96
CA GLU A 648 12.51 27.55 10.31
C GLU A 648 12.14 28.71 11.26
N TRP A 649 11.13 28.51 12.12
CA TRP A 649 10.67 29.53 13.06
C TRP A 649 11.51 29.62 14.33
N PHE A 650 12.12 28.52 14.77
CA PHE A 650 12.77 28.45 16.09
C PHE A 650 14.30 28.27 16.06
N ASN A 651 14.93 27.80 14.98
CA ASN A 651 16.40 27.68 14.91
C ASN A 651 17.10 28.96 14.39
N THR A 652 16.36 29.91 13.84
CA THR A 652 16.86 31.18 13.30
C THR A 652 17.65 32.06 14.30
N PRO A 653 17.32 32.11 15.62
CA PRO A 653 18.10 32.89 16.59
C PRO A 653 19.30 32.13 17.18
N PHE A 654 19.32 30.79 17.10
CA PHE A 654 20.39 29.97 17.71
C PHE A 654 21.49 29.58 16.72
N ALA A 655 21.23 29.66 15.41
CA ALA A 655 22.23 29.38 14.36
C ALA A 655 23.27 30.51 14.17
N ASN A 656 23.41 31.39 15.17
CA ASN A 656 24.04 32.70 15.05
C ASN A 656 25.45 32.77 15.65
N THR A 657 26.23 31.71 15.49
CA THR A 657 27.65 31.72 15.85
C THR A 657 28.48 31.59 14.57
N GLY A 658 28.93 32.73 14.04
CA GLY A 658 30.13 32.80 13.18
C GLY A 658 29.93 32.88 11.66
N GLY A 659 29.21 33.88 11.14
CA GLY A 659 29.25 34.21 9.70
C GLY A 659 29.45 35.70 9.46
N GLN A 660 30.60 36.10 8.89
CA GLN A 660 31.01 37.50 8.69
C GLN A 660 30.06 38.37 7.83
N ASP A 661 29.09 37.79 7.12
CA ASP A 661 28.16 38.52 6.23
C ASP A 661 26.69 38.49 6.68
N LYS A 662 26.41 38.16 7.95
CA LYS A 662 25.08 38.37 8.53
C LYS A 662 25.20 39.28 9.73
N ILE A 663 24.64 40.48 9.60
CA ILE A 663 24.31 41.40 10.68
C ILE A 663 23.87 40.58 11.89
N ALA A 664 24.63 40.66 12.99
CA ALA A 664 24.30 40.00 14.25
C ALA A 664 22.80 40.19 14.53
N LEU A 665 22.06 39.11 14.79
CA LEU A 665 20.67 39.27 15.21
C LEU A 665 20.73 40.03 16.54
N ASN A 666 20.02 41.16 16.63
CA ASN A 666 19.87 41.88 17.89
C ASN A 666 19.37 40.91 18.97
N GLU A 667 19.86 41.04 20.20
CA GLU A 667 19.35 40.34 21.38
C GLU A 667 17.81 40.43 21.49
N GLU A 668 17.25 41.54 21.01
CA GLU A 668 15.82 41.80 20.89
C GLU A 668 15.07 40.80 19.99
N GLU A 669 15.66 40.35 18.87
CA GLU A 669 15.05 39.35 17.98
C GLU A 669 15.02 37.96 18.63
N ALA A 670 16.09 37.58 19.35
CA ALA A 670 16.16 36.33 20.10
C ALA A 670 15.15 36.33 21.27
N LEU A 671 15.10 37.42 22.04
CA LEU A 671 14.13 37.61 23.13
C LEU A 671 12.68 37.54 22.62
N LEU A 672 12.39 38.12 21.45
CA LEU A 672 11.06 38.09 20.86
C LEU A 672 10.61 36.67 20.49
N ILE A 673 11.49 35.89 19.85
CA ILE A 673 11.20 34.50 19.45
C ILE A 673 11.03 33.62 20.69
N ILE A 674 11.92 33.76 21.68
CA ILE A 674 11.85 33.02 22.96
C ILE A 674 10.54 33.33 23.69
N ARG A 675 10.14 34.61 23.80
CA ARG A 675 8.87 35.02 24.43
C ARG A 675 7.65 34.38 23.77
N ARG A 676 7.63 34.27 22.43
CA ARG A 676 6.53 33.63 21.70
C ARG A 676 6.50 32.12 21.90
N LEU A 677 7.68 31.48 21.88
CA LEU A 677 7.78 30.05 22.20
C LEU A 677 7.20 29.78 23.59
N HIS A 678 7.56 30.58 24.60
CA HIS A 678 7.00 30.45 25.95
C HIS A 678 5.49 30.63 25.99
N LYS A 679 4.94 31.58 25.22
CA LYS A 679 3.48 31.80 25.13
C LYS A 679 2.73 30.57 24.59
N VAL A 680 3.29 29.88 23.60
CA VAL A 680 2.72 28.64 23.05
C VAL A 680 2.83 27.47 24.03
N LEU A 681 3.98 27.33 24.69
CA LEU A 681 4.27 26.18 25.57
C LEU A 681 3.56 26.24 26.93
N ARG A 682 3.27 27.45 27.44
CA ARG A 682 2.82 27.67 28.82
C ARG A 682 1.64 26.81 29.28
N PRO A 683 0.57 26.57 28.48
CA PRO A 683 -0.54 25.74 28.95
C PRO A 683 -0.22 24.24 28.99
N PHE A 684 0.77 23.79 28.22
CA PHE A 684 1.08 22.37 28.02
C PHE A 684 2.30 21.89 28.80
N LEU A 685 3.14 22.82 29.27
CA LEU A 685 4.37 22.52 29.98
C LEU A 685 4.33 23.13 31.39
N LEU A 686 4.44 22.28 32.41
CA LEU A 686 4.65 22.71 33.79
C LEU A 686 6.08 22.36 34.22
N ARG A 687 6.90 23.37 34.59
CA ARG A 687 8.27 23.18 35.09
C ARG A 687 8.48 24.01 36.36
N ARG A 688 8.93 23.35 37.43
CA ARG A 688 9.30 23.96 38.72
C ARG A 688 10.66 23.44 39.16
N LEU A 689 11.42 24.28 39.85
CA LEU A 689 12.74 23.94 40.41
C LEU A 689 12.62 23.66 41.91
N LYS A 690 13.51 22.84 42.47
CA LYS A 690 13.53 22.49 43.91
C LYS A 690 13.60 23.72 44.80
N LYS A 691 14.45 24.69 44.42
CA LYS A 691 14.62 25.96 45.12
C LYS A 691 13.34 26.80 45.20
N ASP A 692 12.40 26.62 44.26
CA ASP A 692 11.17 27.40 44.20
C ASP A 692 10.07 26.83 45.12
N VAL A 693 10.20 25.56 45.55
CA VAL A 693 9.14 24.81 46.24
C VAL A 693 9.53 24.27 47.61
N GLU A 694 10.83 24.11 47.90
CA GLU A 694 11.32 23.69 49.21
C GLU A 694 12.52 24.53 49.65
N SER A 695 12.30 25.38 50.64
CA SER A 695 13.36 26.11 51.35
C SER A 695 14.13 25.23 52.34
N GLU A 696 13.68 23.99 52.59
CA GLU A 696 14.27 23.05 53.55
C GLU A 696 15.41 22.20 52.96
N LEU A 697 15.57 22.18 51.63
CA LEU A 697 16.60 21.36 51.00
C LEU A 697 17.95 22.07 51.04
N PRO A 698 19.03 21.44 51.54
CA PRO A 698 20.36 22.01 51.51
C PRO A 698 20.81 22.36 50.09
N GLU A 699 21.69 23.35 49.98
CA GLU A 699 22.22 23.77 48.69
C GLU A 699 23.05 22.65 48.04
N LYS A 700 23.03 22.63 46.71
CA LYS A 700 23.96 21.83 45.89
C LYS A 700 25.03 22.76 45.35
N VAL A 701 26.29 22.42 45.57
CA VAL A 701 27.43 23.21 45.09
C VAL A 701 28.24 22.36 44.11
N GLU A 702 28.31 22.79 42.85
CA GLU A 702 29.17 22.17 41.82
C GLU A 702 30.51 22.90 41.76
N LYS A 703 31.60 22.13 41.83
CA LYS A 703 32.98 22.60 41.71
C LYS A 703 33.71 21.78 40.67
N VAL A 704 34.36 22.45 39.72
CA VAL A 704 35.20 21.83 38.69
C VAL A 704 36.63 21.76 39.21
N LEU A 705 37.19 20.56 39.29
CA LEU A 705 38.56 20.30 39.72
C LEU A 705 39.42 19.96 38.49
N LYS A 706 40.34 20.87 38.16
CA LYS A 706 41.30 20.69 37.07
C LYS A 706 42.46 19.79 37.55
N CYS A 707 42.75 18.74 36.77
CA CYS A 707 43.76 17.72 37.03
C CYS A 707 44.91 17.83 36.03
N ARG A 708 46.15 17.57 36.46
CA ARG A 708 47.33 17.55 35.58
C ARG A 708 47.56 16.18 34.97
N PHE A 709 48.05 16.12 33.74
CA PHE A 709 48.54 14.86 33.18
C PHE A 709 49.85 14.43 33.82
N SER A 710 50.01 13.12 33.96
CA SER A 710 51.32 12.54 34.17
C SER A 710 52.18 12.64 32.90
N ALA A 711 53.48 12.50 33.05
CA ALA A 711 54.40 12.45 31.91
C ALA A 711 53.98 11.38 30.88
N LEU A 712 53.61 10.18 31.37
CA LEU A 712 53.09 9.09 30.54
C LEU A 712 51.82 9.49 29.79
N GLN A 713 50.85 10.09 30.47
CA GLN A 713 49.60 10.53 29.84
C GLN A 713 49.85 11.56 28.75
N ASN A 714 50.73 12.54 29.01
CA ASN A 714 51.01 13.60 28.05
C ASN A 714 51.70 13.07 26.79
N ARG A 715 52.66 12.14 26.94
CA ARG A 715 53.32 11.44 25.81
C ARG A 715 52.33 10.64 24.98
N LEU A 716 51.52 9.79 25.62
CA LEU A 716 50.51 8.98 24.92
C LEU A 716 49.45 9.84 24.25
N TYR A 717 49.07 10.95 24.88
CA TYR A 717 48.07 11.89 24.36
C TYR A 717 48.61 12.62 23.12
N SER A 718 49.84 13.13 23.17
CA SER A 718 50.50 13.83 22.06
C SER A 718 50.72 12.89 20.86
N GLN A 719 51.20 11.68 21.13
CA GLN A 719 51.38 10.63 20.14
C GLN A 719 50.06 10.23 19.45
N MET A 720 48.99 10.06 20.23
CA MET A 720 47.66 9.73 19.69
C MET A 720 47.08 10.90 18.88
N LYS A 721 47.27 12.15 19.34
CA LYS A 721 46.80 13.36 18.65
C LYS A 721 47.49 13.52 17.28
N LYS A 722 48.83 13.41 17.23
CA LYS A 722 49.64 13.62 16.01
C LYS A 722 49.57 12.48 15.00
N HIS A 723 49.68 11.22 15.47
CA HIS A 723 49.86 10.07 14.56
C HIS A 723 48.62 9.18 14.46
N GLY A 724 47.59 9.37 15.29
CA GLY A 724 46.40 8.53 15.32
C GLY A 724 46.68 7.06 15.69
N MET A 725 47.85 6.76 16.26
CA MET A 725 48.29 5.41 16.59
C MET A 725 49.07 5.37 17.90
N LEU A 726 48.98 4.24 18.60
CA LEU A 726 49.81 3.93 19.78
C LEU A 726 50.92 2.96 19.37
N PHE A 727 52.15 3.32 19.68
CA PHE A 727 53.34 2.47 19.61
C PHE A 727 53.41 1.69 20.92
N VAL A 728 53.20 0.38 20.87
CA VAL A 728 53.35 -0.48 22.06
C VAL A 728 54.19 -1.70 21.73
N SER A 729 54.94 -2.21 22.71
CA SER A 729 55.84 -3.34 22.48
C SER A 729 55.05 -4.64 22.38
N THR A 730 55.10 -5.30 21.21
CA THR A 730 54.71 -6.70 21.11
C THR A 730 55.89 -7.54 21.57
N GLY A 731 55.70 -8.39 22.57
CA GLY A 731 56.74 -9.12 23.32
C GLY A 731 57.70 -10.06 22.56
N GLU A 732 57.87 -9.91 21.25
CA GLU A 732 58.94 -10.54 20.48
C GLU A 732 60.06 -9.51 20.20
N LYS A 733 61.27 -9.83 20.69
CA LYS A 733 62.54 -9.09 20.55
C LYS A 733 62.52 -8.00 19.45
N GLY A 734 62.30 -6.75 19.86
CA GLY A 734 62.61 -5.55 19.07
C GLY A 734 61.58 -5.12 18.02
N LYS A 735 60.40 -5.74 17.92
CA LYS A 735 59.34 -5.26 17.00
C LYS A 735 58.31 -4.41 17.76
N THR A 736 58.30 -3.11 17.49
CA THR A 736 57.26 -2.17 17.91
C THR A 736 55.97 -2.49 17.14
N GLY A 737 54.93 -2.92 17.84
CA GLY A 737 53.64 -3.19 17.25
C GLY A 737 52.85 -1.88 17.08
N ILE A 738 52.48 -1.52 15.85
CA ILE A 738 51.55 -0.42 15.60
C ILE A 738 50.13 -0.96 15.71
N LYS A 739 49.37 -0.44 16.67
CA LYS A 739 47.92 -0.63 16.71
C LYS A 739 47.26 0.62 16.13
N GLY A 740 46.88 0.55 14.86
CA GLY A 740 46.00 1.56 14.26
C GLY A 740 44.66 1.51 14.99
N LEU A 741 44.34 2.57 15.73
CA LEU A 741 43.12 2.64 16.53
C LEU A 741 42.15 3.60 15.85
N ASN A 742 41.13 3.05 15.18
CA ASN A 742 39.98 3.84 14.77
C ASN A 742 39.32 4.45 16.02
N ASN A 743 38.84 5.68 15.92
CA ASN A 743 38.26 6.47 17.01
C ASN A 743 39.28 7.16 17.94
N THR A 744 40.03 8.14 17.41
CA THR A 744 41.02 8.95 18.15
C THR A 744 40.41 9.63 19.37
N ILE A 745 39.21 10.21 19.27
CA ILE A 745 38.56 10.90 20.40
C ILE A 745 38.31 9.95 21.57
N MET A 746 37.82 8.73 21.31
CA MET A 746 37.60 7.73 22.35
C MET A 746 38.92 7.29 23.00
N GLN A 747 40.01 7.17 22.24
CA GLN A 747 41.31 6.83 22.81
C GLN A 747 41.87 7.99 23.64
N LEU A 748 41.77 9.23 23.17
CA LEU A 748 42.16 10.41 23.95
C LEU A 748 41.41 10.45 25.29
N ARG A 749 40.10 10.20 25.29
CA ARG A 749 39.30 10.09 26.52
C ARG A 749 39.79 8.98 27.45
N LYS A 750 40.14 7.80 26.92
CA LYS A 750 40.70 6.71 27.74
C LYS A 750 42.03 7.10 28.39
N ILE A 751 42.92 7.75 27.64
CA ILE A 751 44.22 8.21 28.13
C ILE A 751 44.04 9.25 29.24
N CYS A 752 43.12 10.21 29.06
CA CYS A 752 42.81 11.23 30.07
C CYS A 752 42.34 10.60 31.39
N ASN A 753 41.54 9.55 31.29
CA ASN A 753 41.03 8.84 32.45
C ASN A 753 42.10 7.99 33.14
N HIS A 754 42.68 7.01 32.43
CA HIS A 754 43.72 6.15 32.98
C HIS A 754 44.53 5.40 31.88
N PRO A 755 45.88 5.47 31.86
CA PRO A 755 46.72 4.77 30.89
C PRO A 755 46.55 3.24 30.87
N PHE A 756 46.35 2.60 32.03
CA PHE A 756 46.20 1.13 32.12
C PHE A 756 44.91 0.57 31.51
N VAL A 757 44.02 1.42 30.97
CA VAL A 757 42.94 0.93 30.08
C VAL A 757 43.51 0.23 28.84
N PHE A 758 44.75 0.57 28.45
CA PHE A 758 45.51 -0.15 27.44
C PHE A 758 46.36 -1.22 28.13
N GLU A 759 45.96 -2.48 27.97
CA GLU A 759 46.66 -3.63 28.59
C GLU A 759 48.15 -3.69 28.25
N ASP A 760 48.52 -3.25 27.06
CA ASP A 760 49.92 -3.30 26.61
C ASP A 760 50.75 -2.20 27.30
N VAL A 761 50.18 -1.02 27.53
CA VAL A 761 50.80 0.05 28.34
C VAL A 761 50.93 -0.39 29.81
N GLU A 762 49.91 -1.08 30.34
CA GLU A 762 49.97 -1.65 31.69
C GLU A 762 51.10 -2.68 31.81
N LYS A 763 51.29 -3.56 30.82
CA LYS A 763 52.39 -4.54 30.83
C LYS A 763 53.76 -3.87 30.79
N ASP A 764 53.91 -2.78 30.02
CA ASP A 764 55.19 -2.08 29.89
C ASP A 764 55.58 -1.33 31.19
N ILE A 765 54.60 -0.75 31.89
CA ILE A 765 54.83 0.04 33.12
C ILE A 765 54.75 -0.82 34.38
N ASN A 766 53.82 -1.78 34.44
CA ASN A 766 53.61 -2.71 35.54
C ASN A 766 53.52 -4.16 35.03
N PRO A 767 54.66 -4.76 34.62
CA PRO A 767 54.70 -6.14 34.10
C PRO A 767 54.09 -7.18 35.05
N SER A 768 54.19 -6.92 36.35
CA SER A 768 53.70 -7.80 37.41
C SER A 768 52.19 -7.72 37.65
N LYS A 769 51.48 -6.73 37.08
CA LYS A 769 50.05 -6.45 37.32
C LYS A 769 49.63 -6.45 38.79
N THR A 770 50.56 -6.15 39.69
CA THR A 770 50.28 -6.04 41.13
C THR A 770 49.70 -4.68 41.44
N SER A 771 48.71 -4.62 42.34
CA SER A 771 48.18 -3.35 42.87
C SER A 771 49.26 -2.62 43.66
N ASN A 772 49.87 -1.60 43.06
CA ASN A 772 50.97 -0.82 43.62
C ASN A 772 50.66 0.68 43.50
N SER A 773 51.60 1.52 43.98
CA SER A 773 51.45 2.98 43.91
C SER A 773 51.32 3.52 42.49
N LEU A 774 51.73 2.78 41.46
CA LEU A 774 51.59 3.24 40.07
C LEU A 774 50.13 3.39 39.65
N LEU A 775 49.18 2.71 40.32
CA LEU A 775 47.74 2.86 40.05
C LEU A 775 47.24 4.31 40.17
N TYR A 776 47.80 5.12 41.07
CA TYR A 776 47.42 6.53 41.19
C TYR A 776 48.45 7.50 40.64
N ARG A 777 49.74 7.12 40.60
CA ARG A 777 50.81 7.99 40.07
C ARG A 777 50.76 8.21 38.56
N VAL A 778 50.18 7.27 37.80
CA VAL A 778 50.13 7.34 36.33
C VAL A 778 48.96 8.18 35.78
N SER A 779 47.97 8.54 36.60
CA SER A 779 46.83 9.34 36.19
C SER A 779 46.58 10.51 37.13
N GLY A 780 46.51 11.72 36.58
CA GLY A 780 46.15 12.94 37.32
C GLY A 780 44.88 12.84 38.14
N LYS A 781 43.84 12.19 37.59
CA LYS A 781 42.56 12.05 38.28
C LYS A 781 42.64 11.11 39.48
N PHE A 782 43.38 10.00 39.34
CA PHE A 782 43.58 9.07 40.46
C PHE A 782 44.49 9.66 41.53
N GLU A 783 45.50 10.45 41.14
CA GLU A 783 46.32 11.22 42.07
C GLU A 783 45.45 12.17 42.92
N LEU A 784 44.55 12.92 42.29
CA LEU A 784 43.65 13.82 42.99
C LEU A 784 42.67 13.05 43.90
N LEU A 785 42.09 11.95 43.42
CA LEU A 785 41.24 11.09 44.24
C LEU A 785 41.97 10.53 45.46
N ASP A 786 43.25 10.21 45.33
CA ASP A 786 44.09 9.76 46.42
C ASP A 786 44.32 10.85 47.49
N ARG A 787 44.30 12.13 47.10
CA ARG A 787 44.34 13.28 48.03
C ARG A 787 42.98 13.53 48.69
N VAL A 788 41.89 13.31 47.97
CA VAL A 788 40.53 13.71 48.37
C VAL A 788 39.80 12.64 49.19
N LEU A 789 39.87 11.36 48.80
CA LEU A 789 39.13 10.29 49.47
C LEU A 789 39.46 10.10 50.96
N PRO A 790 40.74 10.18 51.41
CA PRO A 790 41.06 10.09 52.84
C PRO A 790 40.38 11.17 53.68
N LYS A 791 40.22 12.37 53.12
CA LYS A 791 39.54 13.51 53.77
C LYS A 791 38.08 13.17 54.05
N PHE A 792 37.37 12.69 53.03
CA PHE A 792 35.96 12.26 53.16
C PHE A 792 35.76 11.02 54.01
N TYR A 793 36.70 10.09 54.00
CA TYR A 793 36.63 8.89 54.83
C TYR A 793 36.69 9.26 56.32
N ARG A 794 37.57 10.20 56.69
CA ARG A 794 37.75 10.63 58.09
C ARG A 794 36.59 11.49 58.61
N THR A 795 35.98 12.30 57.76
CA THR A 795 34.78 13.08 58.09
C THR A 795 33.46 12.30 57.95
N ARG A 796 33.50 11.03 57.51
CA ARG A 796 32.33 10.16 57.32
C ARG A 796 31.29 10.72 56.34
N HIS A 797 31.76 11.35 55.26
CA HIS A 797 30.93 11.62 54.08
C HIS A 797 30.85 10.37 53.21
N ARG A 798 29.71 10.13 52.57
CA ARG A 798 29.54 8.99 51.65
C ARG A 798 29.67 9.49 50.22
N VAL A 799 30.44 8.79 49.41
CA VAL A 799 30.84 9.26 48.08
C VAL A 799 30.20 8.42 46.98
N LEU A 800 29.49 9.06 46.06
CA LEU A 800 29.07 8.46 44.78
C LEU A 800 30.07 8.85 43.70
N ILE A 801 30.59 7.87 42.95
CA ILE A 801 31.48 8.15 41.83
C ILE A 801 30.84 7.63 40.55
N PHE A 802 30.58 8.55 39.61
CA PHE A 802 30.01 8.25 38.31
C PHE A 802 31.08 8.06 37.24
N PHE A 803 30.95 6.96 36.49
CA PHE A 803 31.82 6.61 35.38
C PHE A 803 31.04 6.36 34.09
N GLN A 804 31.53 6.85 32.97
CA GLN A 804 31.01 6.50 31.65
C GLN A 804 31.63 5.20 31.13
N MET A 805 32.95 5.02 31.27
CA MET A 805 33.61 3.78 30.82
C MET A 805 33.71 2.72 31.93
N THR A 806 33.18 1.53 31.67
CA THR A 806 33.22 0.40 32.60
C THR A 806 34.63 -0.15 32.85
N ALA A 807 35.56 0.01 31.90
CA ALA A 807 36.95 -0.41 32.09
C ALA A 807 37.65 0.38 33.20
N ILE A 808 37.34 1.67 33.35
CA ILE A 808 37.87 2.52 34.41
C ILE A 808 37.31 2.08 35.76
N MET A 809 36.05 1.64 35.81
CA MET A 809 35.46 1.12 37.04
C MET A 809 36.27 -0.07 37.59
N ASN A 810 36.75 -0.99 36.74
CA ASN A 810 37.60 -2.09 37.18
C ASN A 810 38.91 -1.58 37.81
N ILE A 811 39.55 -0.59 37.20
CA ILE A 811 40.78 0.02 37.74
C ILE A 811 40.50 0.73 39.07
N MET A 812 39.32 1.36 39.20
CA MET A 812 38.88 1.97 40.44
C MET A 812 38.66 0.93 41.54
N GLU A 813 38.13 -0.25 41.23
CA GLU A 813 38.01 -1.36 42.17
C GLU A 813 39.38 -1.79 42.70
N ASP A 814 40.37 -1.94 41.81
CA ASP A 814 41.75 -2.28 42.18
C ASP A 814 42.37 -1.21 43.09
N PHE A 815 42.12 0.08 42.80
CA PHE A 815 42.57 1.20 43.61
C PHE A 815 41.92 1.24 45.00
N LEU A 816 40.59 1.05 45.08
CA LEU A 816 39.87 1.02 46.36
C LEU A 816 40.25 -0.20 47.21
N HIS A 817 40.52 -1.35 46.57
CA HIS A 817 41.08 -2.51 47.25
C HIS A 817 42.49 -2.25 47.78
N TYR A 818 43.36 -1.62 47.00
CA TYR A 818 44.70 -1.21 47.42
C TYR A 818 44.66 -0.30 48.65
N ARG A 819 43.76 0.70 48.68
CA ARG A 819 43.55 1.61 49.83
C ARG A 819 42.65 1.06 50.93
N ARG A 820 42.11 -0.16 50.78
CA ARG A 820 41.23 -0.86 51.74
C ARG A 820 39.89 -0.17 52.05
N TYR A 821 39.33 0.55 51.09
CA TYR A 821 37.99 1.11 51.21
C TYR A 821 36.91 0.10 50.78
N LYS A 822 35.88 -0.09 51.60
CA LYS A 822 34.70 -0.87 51.23
C LYS A 822 33.85 -0.10 50.24
N TYR A 823 33.47 -0.74 49.14
CA TYR A 823 32.69 -0.12 48.07
C TYR A 823 31.59 -1.03 47.53
N LEU A 824 30.62 -0.45 46.83
CA LEU A 824 29.61 -1.14 46.04
C LEU A 824 29.75 -0.75 44.57
N ARG A 825 29.30 -1.61 43.65
CA ARG A 825 29.35 -1.40 42.20
C ARG A 825 27.99 -1.64 41.56
N LEU A 826 27.56 -0.73 40.69
CA LEU A 826 26.37 -0.87 39.87
C LEU A 826 26.66 -0.40 38.44
N ASP A 827 26.50 -1.32 37.50
CA ASP A 827 26.65 -1.06 36.07
C ASP A 827 25.46 -1.63 35.26
N GLY A 828 25.54 -1.52 33.93
CA GLY A 828 24.49 -1.99 33.03
C GLY A 828 24.33 -3.52 32.99
N SER A 829 25.30 -4.29 33.49
CA SER A 829 25.25 -5.75 33.52
C SER A 829 24.56 -6.28 34.79
N THR A 830 24.44 -5.45 35.82
CA THR A 830 23.81 -5.80 37.09
C THR A 830 22.32 -6.11 36.89
N LYS A 831 21.87 -7.26 37.40
CA LYS A 831 20.45 -7.67 37.31
C LYS A 831 19.56 -6.72 38.12
N ALA A 832 18.29 -6.62 37.72
CA ALA A 832 17.34 -5.69 38.35
C ALA A 832 17.04 -6.03 39.83
N GLU A 833 17.07 -7.30 40.21
CA GLU A 833 16.84 -7.76 41.60
C GLU A 833 18.03 -7.41 42.50
N ASP A 834 19.24 -7.69 42.04
CA ASP A 834 20.49 -7.35 42.75
C ASP A 834 20.61 -5.84 42.98
N ARG A 835 20.18 -5.03 42.01
CA ARG A 835 20.14 -3.57 42.11
C ARG A 835 19.38 -3.09 43.35
N SER A 836 18.18 -3.63 43.61
CA SER A 836 17.39 -3.24 44.79
C SER A 836 18.09 -3.58 46.11
N THR A 837 18.78 -4.73 46.15
CA THR A 837 19.55 -5.16 47.32
C THR A 837 20.74 -4.24 47.57
N LEU A 838 21.51 -3.88 46.54
CA LEU A 838 22.65 -2.97 46.64
C LEU A 838 22.25 -1.59 47.17
N LEU A 839 21.11 -1.05 46.71
CA LEU A 839 20.59 0.23 47.20
C LEU A 839 20.22 0.18 48.68
N ARG A 840 19.59 -0.92 49.11
CA ARG A 840 19.22 -1.11 50.52
C ARG A 840 20.46 -1.20 51.41
N LEU A 841 21.50 -1.91 50.96
CA LEU A 841 22.77 -2.00 51.68
C LEU A 841 23.46 -0.64 51.81
N PHE A 842 23.47 0.15 50.73
CA PHE A 842 24.08 1.49 50.76
C PHE A 842 23.32 2.48 51.65
N ASN A 843 21.98 2.48 51.58
CA ASN A 843 21.15 3.42 52.34
C ASN A 843 20.93 3.03 53.81
N ALA A 844 21.45 1.89 54.28
CA ALA A 844 21.42 1.57 55.70
C ALA A 844 22.16 2.64 56.52
N GLU A 845 21.61 3.04 57.66
CA GLU A 845 22.19 4.07 58.53
C GLU A 845 23.61 3.67 58.96
N ASP A 846 23.78 2.41 59.39
CA ASP A 846 25.07 1.83 59.80
C ASP A 846 25.83 1.15 58.64
N SER A 847 25.65 1.60 57.40
CA SER A 847 26.37 1.02 56.27
C SER A 847 27.88 1.28 56.37
N ASP A 848 28.63 0.19 56.37
CA ASP A 848 30.10 0.15 56.29
C ASP A 848 30.67 0.60 54.93
N TYR A 849 29.82 0.75 53.92
CA TYR A 849 30.25 1.07 52.55
C TYR A 849 30.44 2.58 52.37
N PHE A 850 31.68 2.97 52.09
CA PHE A 850 32.07 4.37 51.94
C PHE A 850 31.83 4.90 50.51
N VAL A 851 32.15 4.09 49.49
CA VAL A 851 32.06 4.48 48.08
C VAL A 851 31.01 3.65 47.34
N PHE A 852 30.23 4.29 46.48
CA PHE A 852 29.40 3.60 45.50
C PHE A 852 29.82 3.98 44.07
N LEU A 853 30.35 3.00 43.34
CA LEU A 853 30.72 3.11 41.94
C LEU A 853 29.48 2.90 41.06
N LEU A 854 29.12 3.93 40.29
CA LEU A 854 27.93 3.93 39.46
C LEU A 854 28.34 4.23 38.01
N SER A 855 27.84 3.45 37.05
CA SER A 855 27.93 3.90 35.66
C SER A 855 26.94 5.05 35.43
N THR A 856 27.33 6.16 34.79
CA THR A 856 26.46 7.33 34.56
C THR A 856 25.12 6.95 33.91
N ARG A 857 25.14 5.99 32.97
CA ARG A 857 23.91 5.49 32.31
C ARG A 857 23.04 4.60 33.20
N ALA A 858 23.66 3.76 34.04
CA ALA A 858 22.93 2.83 34.90
C ALA A 858 22.44 3.52 36.19
N GLY A 859 23.24 4.44 36.72
CA GLY A 859 22.98 5.25 37.90
C GLY A 859 22.10 6.48 37.63
N GLY A 860 22.08 7.00 36.39
CA GLY A 860 21.22 8.12 36.02
C GLY A 860 19.72 7.82 36.12
N LEU A 861 19.30 6.57 35.96
CA LEU A 861 17.87 6.23 35.88
C LEU A 861 17.39 5.40 37.07
N GLY A 862 16.51 5.99 37.89
CA GLY A 862 15.62 5.24 38.78
C GLY A 862 16.19 4.75 40.11
N LEU A 863 17.24 5.40 40.61
CA LEU A 863 17.81 5.13 41.93
C LEU A 863 17.51 6.26 42.93
N ASN A 864 17.48 5.92 44.21
CA ASN A 864 17.39 6.86 45.33
C ASN A 864 18.60 6.67 46.27
N LEU A 865 19.46 7.69 46.36
CA LEU A 865 20.76 7.63 47.04
C LEU A 865 20.93 8.82 48.00
N GLN A 866 19.88 9.14 48.76
CA GLN A 866 19.84 10.27 49.71
C GLN A 866 20.88 10.17 50.84
N SER A 867 21.43 8.99 51.10
CA SER A 867 22.44 8.79 52.15
C SER A 867 23.84 9.32 51.76
N ALA A 868 24.07 9.63 50.49
CA ALA A 868 25.32 10.23 50.02
C ALA A 868 25.21 11.74 49.89
N ASP A 869 26.29 12.42 50.28
CA ASP A 869 26.42 13.88 50.29
C ASP A 869 27.55 14.38 49.37
N THR A 870 28.46 13.52 48.94
CA THR A 870 29.48 13.86 47.95
C THR A 870 29.26 13.09 46.66
N VAL A 871 29.26 13.80 45.52
CA VAL A 871 29.17 13.23 44.18
C VAL A 871 30.42 13.59 43.39
N ILE A 872 31.07 12.59 42.79
CA ILE A 872 32.22 12.79 41.92
C ILE A 872 31.84 12.36 40.51
N ILE A 873 32.00 13.25 39.54
CA ILE A 873 31.90 12.94 38.11
C ILE A 873 33.32 12.72 37.61
N PHE A 874 33.68 11.47 37.34
CA PHE A 874 35.03 11.11 36.93
C PHE A 874 35.30 11.46 35.47
N ASP A 875 34.34 11.19 34.59
CA ASP A 875 34.37 11.50 33.16
C ASP A 875 33.03 12.09 32.71
N SER A 876 33.08 13.32 32.18
CA SER A 876 31.88 14.04 31.72
C SER A 876 31.26 13.39 30.47
N ASP A 877 29.93 13.40 30.39
CA ASP A 877 29.20 13.02 29.18
C ASP A 877 29.11 14.20 28.20
N TRP A 878 28.90 13.90 26.91
CA TRP A 878 28.64 14.90 25.88
C TRP A 878 27.25 15.54 26.03
N ASN A 879 26.35 14.84 26.74
CA ASN A 879 25.03 15.31 27.09
C ASN A 879 25.00 15.67 28.59
N PRO A 880 25.00 16.97 28.93
CA PRO A 880 25.08 17.42 30.33
C PRO A 880 23.89 16.95 31.18
N HIS A 881 22.74 16.67 30.56
CA HIS A 881 21.54 16.23 31.26
C HIS A 881 21.69 14.84 31.88
N GLN A 882 22.59 13.98 31.37
CA GLN A 882 22.88 12.70 32.03
C GLN A 882 23.63 12.91 33.34
N ASP A 883 24.57 13.85 33.35
CA ASP A 883 25.36 14.21 34.53
C ASP A 883 24.47 14.88 35.59
N LEU A 884 23.65 15.86 35.20
CA LEU A 884 22.64 16.48 36.08
C LEU A 884 21.69 15.44 36.69
N GLN A 885 21.23 14.50 35.87
CA GLN A 885 20.35 13.43 36.31
C GLN A 885 21.00 12.47 37.31
N ALA A 886 22.32 12.27 37.19
CA ALA A 886 23.13 11.50 38.12
C ALA A 886 23.37 12.26 39.44
N GLN A 887 23.69 13.56 39.37
CA GLN A 887 23.85 14.44 40.54
C GLN A 887 22.56 14.52 41.38
N ASP A 888 21.41 14.68 40.74
CA ASP A 888 20.08 14.76 41.37
C ASP A 888 19.65 13.45 42.07
N ARG A 889 20.45 12.37 42.01
CA ARG A 889 20.23 11.14 42.79
C ARG A 889 20.57 11.31 44.26
N ALA A 890 21.56 12.14 44.57
CA ALA A 890 21.98 12.48 45.93
C ALA A 890 21.28 13.76 46.43
N HIS A 891 21.13 14.76 45.56
CA HIS A 891 20.38 15.98 45.88
C HIS A 891 18.88 15.77 45.67
N ARG A 892 18.19 15.24 46.67
CA ARG A 892 16.76 14.92 46.60
C ARG A 892 16.07 15.14 47.94
N ILE A 893 14.75 15.38 47.93
CA ILE A 893 13.89 15.49 49.12
C ILE A 893 14.23 14.38 50.12
N GLY A 894 14.56 14.72 51.35
CA GLY A 894 15.05 13.78 52.39
C GLY A 894 16.57 13.83 52.61
N GLN A 895 17.32 14.58 51.80
CA GLN A 895 18.71 14.93 52.06
C GLN A 895 18.80 15.91 53.23
N THR A 896 19.66 15.60 54.20
CA THR A 896 19.88 16.43 55.41
C THR A 896 21.22 17.17 55.38
N ARG A 897 22.17 16.71 54.55
CA ARG A 897 23.52 17.30 54.43
C ARG A 897 23.67 18.08 53.14
N GLU A 898 24.55 19.08 53.16
CA GLU A 898 24.93 19.82 51.96
C GLU A 898 25.57 18.89 50.91
N VAL A 899 25.12 18.99 49.66
CA VAL A 899 25.60 18.11 48.58
C VAL A 899 26.70 18.79 47.80
N ARG A 900 27.90 18.21 47.82
CA ARG A 900 29.07 18.68 47.07
C ARG A 900 29.27 17.84 45.82
N ILE A 901 29.32 18.49 44.66
CA ILE A 901 29.55 17.85 43.37
C ILE A 901 30.94 18.25 42.88
N LEU A 902 31.83 17.28 42.70
CA LEU A 902 33.18 17.47 42.20
C LEU A 902 33.29 16.89 40.79
N ARG A 903 33.57 17.74 39.81
CA ARG A 903 33.78 17.33 38.42
C ARG A 903 35.28 17.31 38.11
N LEU A 904 35.82 16.15 37.81
CA LEU A 904 37.24 15.97 37.51
C LEU A 904 37.50 16.18 36.02
N ILE A 905 38.34 17.16 35.66
CA ILE A 905 38.66 17.48 34.27
C ILE A 905 40.17 17.59 34.11
N SER A 906 40.73 16.97 33.08
CA SER A 906 42.16 17.06 32.80
C SER A 906 42.49 18.36 32.03
N GLN A 907 43.51 19.10 32.46
CA GLN A 907 43.95 20.35 31.81
C GLN A 907 44.49 20.10 30.40
N LYS A 908 44.31 21.08 29.50
CA LYS A 908 44.86 21.08 28.12
C LYS A 908 44.46 19.80 27.35
N SER A 909 43.22 19.36 27.54
CA SER A 909 42.74 18.07 27.05
C SER A 909 41.41 18.14 26.31
N ILE A 910 41.06 17.03 25.65
CA ILE A 910 39.76 16.77 25.03
C ILE A 910 38.59 16.98 26.00
N GLU A 911 38.80 16.81 27.31
CA GLU A 911 37.73 16.90 28.31
C GLU A 911 37.26 18.34 28.56
N GLU A 912 38.14 19.34 28.42
CA GLU A 912 37.77 20.76 28.51
C GLU A 912 36.85 21.15 27.36
N ASN A 913 37.16 20.70 26.14
CA ASN A 913 36.32 20.92 24.96
C ASN A 913 34.95 20.22 25.10
N ILE A 914 34.92 19.03 25.71
CA ILE A 914 33.66 18.33 26.01
C ILE A 914 32.85 19.14 27.03
N LEU A 915 33.49 19.68 28.08
CA LEU A 915 32.81 20.51 29.07
C LEU A 915 32.26 21.79 28.45
N ALA A 916 33.07 22.53 27.67
CA ALA A 916 32.62 23.76 27.02
C ALA A 916 31.39 23.53 26.14
N ARG A 917 31.37 22.44 25.37
CA ARG A 917 30.21 22.04 24.56
C ARG A 917 29.02 21.59 25.40
N ALA A 918 29.26 20.95 26.54
CA ALA A 918 28.21 20.58 27.47
C ALA A 918 27.58 21.82 28.10
N GLN A 919 28.38 22.84 28.46
CA GLN A 919 27.92 24.13 28.98
C GLN A 919 27.08 24.86 27.95
N TYR A 920 27.56 24.98 26.70
CA TYR A 920 26.79 25.56 25.60
C TYR A 920 25.39 24.92 25.43
N LYS A 921 25.28 23.59 25.60
CA LYS A 921 23.98 22.89 25.56
C LYS A 921 23.10 23.22 26.77
N LEU A 922 23.69 23.42 27.94
CA LEU A 922 22.95 23.89 29.13
C LEU A 922 22.45 25.32 28.97
N ASP A 923 23.23 26.20 28.35
CA ASP A 923 22.83 27.58 28.12
C ASP A 923 21.65 27.66 27.15
N ILE A 924 21.61 26.78 26.15
CA ILE A 924 20.44 26.61 25.28
C ILE A 924 19.20 26.15 26.08
N ASP A 925 19.29 25.14 26.97
CA ASP A 925 18.17 24.76 27.85
C ASP A 925 17.78 25.91 28.80
N GLY A 926 18.76 26.65 29.30
CA GLY A 926 18.61 27.85 30.11
C GLY A 926 17.72 28.87 29.42
N LYS A 927 18.11 29.30 28.22
CA LYS A 927 17.42 30.30 27.40
C LYS A 927 16.02 29.84 26.96
N VAL A 928 15.88 28.59 26.55
CA VAL A 928 14.63 28.08 25.97
C VAL A 928 13.63 27.67 27.05
N ILE A 929 14.06 27.01 28.11
CA ILE A 929 13.15 26.40 29.08
C ILE A 929 13.21 27.07 30.45
N GLN A 930 14.40 27.34 31.00
CA GLN A 930 14.49 27.94 32.35
C GLN A 930 13.98 29.39 32.35
N ALA A 931 14.33 30.14 31.31
CA ALA A 931 13.93 31.53 31.14
C ALA A 931 12.41 31.71 30.97
N GLY A 932 11.70 30.64 30.61
CA GLY A 932 10.25 30.65 30.48
C GLY A 932 9.48 30.68 31.78
N LYS A 933 10.13 30.37 32.92
CA LYS A 933 9.54 30.25 34.27
C LYS A 933 8.07 29.83 34.19
N PHE A 934 7.82 28.60 33.73
CA PHE A 934 6.50 28.04 33.45
C PHE A 934 5.65 27.76 34.71
N ASP A 935 5.79 28.59 35.74
CA ASP A 935 4.94 28.60 36.92
C ASP A 935 3.77 29.58 36.71
N GLN A 936 2.70 29.37 37.45
CA GLN A 936 1.49 30.17 37.39
C GLN A 936 1.65 31.54 38.09
N LYS A 937 2.65 31.67 38.98
CA LYS A 937 2.87 32.86 39.83
C LYS A 937 3.78 33.94 39.22
N SER A 938 4.78 33.57 38.44
CA SER A 938 5.83 34.49 37.98
C SER A 938 5.32 35.49 36.94
N THR A 939 5.54 36.79 37.20
CA THR A 939 5.13 37.90 36.33
C THR A 939 5.99 37.97 35.07
N ALA A 940 5.51 38.70 34.05
CA ALA A 940 6.28 38.88 32.81
C ALA A 940 7.61 39.64 33.04
N GLU A 941 7.63 40.55 34.02
CA GLU A 941 8.80 41.35 34.39
C GLU A 941 9.91 40.50 35.05
N GLU A 942 9.57 39.57 35.94
CA GLU A 942 10.53 38.65 36.56
C GLU A 942 11.20 37.69 35.56
N ARG A 943 10.54 37.44 34.42
CA ARG A 943 11.09 36.63 33.32
C ARG A 943 12.05 37.45 32.50
N GLU A 944 11.70 38.69 32.21
CA GLU A 944 12.58 39.62 31.50
C GLU A 944 13.84 39.91 32.30
N ALA A 945 13.73 40.16 33.60
CA ALA A 945 14.88 40.34 34.48
C ALA A 945 15.79 39.10 34.47
N PHE A 946 15.22 37.90 34.61
CA PHE A 946 16.01 36.65 34.60
C PHE A 946 16.64 36.36 33.22
N LEU A 947 15.93 36.65 32.13
CA LEU A 947 16.45 36.55 30.76
C LEU A 947 17.63 37.51 30.54
N ARG A 948 17.54 38.75 31.03
CA ARG A 948 18.64 39.72 30.94
C ARG A 948 19.84 39.28 31.74
N THR A 949 19.66 38.86 33.00
CA THR A 949 20.78 38.33 33.81
C THR A 949 21.46 37.12 33.16
N LEU A 950 20.69 36.23 32.52
CA LEU A 950 21.24 35.06 31.83
C LEU A 950 21.96 35.43 30.52
N LEU A 951 21.55 36.51 29.85
CA LEU A 951 22.21 37.00 28.62
C LEU A 951 23.44 37.86 28.94
N GLU A 952 23.42 38.63 30.04
CA GLU A 952 24.53 39.46 30.51
C GLU A 952 25.65 38.60 31.10
N GLY A 953 25.33 37.52 31.81
CA GLY A 953 26.31 36.58 32.37
C GLY A 953 27.19 35.89 31.32
N ASP A 954 26.72 35.76 30.07
CA ASP A 954 27.49 35.16 28.96
C ASP A 954 28.65 36.06 28.47
N ASN A 955 28.61 37.38 28.71
CA ASN A 955 29.66 38.31 28.25
C ASN A 955 30.80 38.47 29.27
N ASP A 956 30.53 38.29 30.56
CA ASP A 956 31.51 38.46 31.63
C ASP A 956 32.39 37.19 31.84
N GLU A 957 31.90 36.00 31.49
CA GLU A 957 32.68 34.75 31.67
C GLU A 957 33.78 34.54 30.61
N THR A 958 33.77 35.29 29.51
CA THR A 958 34.77 35.15 28.43
C THR A 958 36.11 35.83 28.67
N ASN A 959 36.29 36.64 29.73
CA ASN A 959 37.47 37.50 29.86
C ASN A 959 38.41 37.25 31.05
N ASP A 960 38.15 36.34 31.99
CA ASP A 960 39.01 36.19 33.18
C ASP A 960 39.23 34.72 33.62
N VAL A 961 39.89 33.89 32.81
CA VAL A 961 40.45 32.61 33.32
C VAL A 961 41.82 32.32 32.69
N ASP A 962 42.77 33.23 32.91
CA ASP A 962 44.21 33.02 32.67
C ASP A 962 44.95 32.49 33.93
N ASP A 963 44.25 31.79 34.83
CA ASP A 963 44.90 31.15 35.99
C ASP A 963 45.26 29.70 35.67
N ASP A 964 46.44 29.52 35.06
CA ASP A 964 47.22 28.28 34.98
C ASP A 964 47.77 27.87 36.39
N GLU A 965 47.11 28.29 37.48
CA GLU A 965 47.58 28.09 38.85
C GLU A 965 47.44 26.63 39.31
N ILE A 966 48.44 26.20 40.06
CA ILE A 966 48.59 24.85 40.60
C ILE A 966 47.55 24.69 41.72
N LEU A 967 46.67 23.69 41.65
CA LEU A 967 45.78 23.36 42.79
C LEU A 967 46.60 22.81 43.96
N ASP A 968 47.05 23.71 44.82
CA ASP A 968 47.77 23.38 46.03
C ASP A 968 46.83 22.69 47.05
N ASP A 969 47.42 22.05 48.06
CA ASP A 969 46.64 21.38 49.11
C ASP A 969 45.71 22.35 49.84
N GLU A 970 46.10 23.63 49.98
CA GLU A 970 45.29 24.64 50.64
C GLU A 970 44.06 25.02 49.80
N ASP A 971 44.24 25.28 48.50
CA ASP A 971 43.14 25.59 47.58
C ASP A 971 42.18 24.42 47.45
N LEU A 972 42.71 23.20 47.33
CA LEU A 972 41.90 21.99 47.27
C LEU A 972 41.07 21.81 48.55
N ASN A 973 41.64 22.13 49.72
CA ASN A 973 40.92 22.07 50.98
C ASN A 973 39.81 23.12 51.05
N LEU A 974 40.08 24.36 50.62
CA LEU A 974 39.09 25.43 50.58
C LEU A 974 37.91 25.08 49.66
N ILE A 975 38.19 24.45 48.51
CA ILE A 975 37.16 24.05 47.55
C ILE A 975 36.27 22.93 48.12
N ILE A 976 36.86 21.99 48.87
CA ILE A 976 36.18 20.77 49.32
C ILE A 976 35.54 20.91 50.70
N SER A 977 36.11 21.71 51.61
CA SER A 977 35.57 21.90 52.96
C SER A 977 34.19 22.55 52.93
N ARG A 978 33.30 22.06 53.79
CA ARG A 978 31.98 22.67 54.02
C ARG A 978 32.04 23.67 55.18
N ASN A 979 32.81 23.34 56.21
CA ASN A 979 32.96 24.13 57.43
C ASN A 979 34.45 24.33 57.78
N ASP A 980 34.75 25.35 58.59
CA ASP A 980 36.11 25.63 59.07
C ASP A 980 36.73 24.48 59.89
N GLU A 981 35.90 23.68 60.56
CA GLU A 981 36.35 22.48 61.28
C GLU A 981 36.90 21.40 60.34
N GLU A 982 36.22 21.18 59.20
CA GLU A 982 36.70 20.24 58.18
C GLU A 982 37.98 20.75 57.55
N LEU A 983 38.07 22.06 57.30
CA LEU A 983 39.27 22.70 56.77
C LEU A 983 40.48 22.46 57.67
N ALA A 984 40.33 22.61 58.99
CA ALA A 984 41.39 22.34 59.96
C ALA A 984 41.79 20.85 59.97
N LEU A 985 40.82 19.94 59.92
CA LEU A 985 41.08 18.50 59.85
C LEU A 985 41.80 18.11 58.55
N PHE A 986 41.41 18.68 57.41
CA PHE A 986 42.03 18.38 56.12
C PHE A 986 43.50 18.82 56.07
N LYS A 987 43.82 20.00 56.64
CA LYS A 987 45.21 20.45 56.80
C LYS A 987 46.04 19.46 57.63
N GLN A 988 45.48 18.89 58.69
CA GLN A 988 46.16 17.86 59.49
C GLN A 988 46.40 16.57 58.68
N ILE A 989 45.40 16.12 57.91
CA ILE A 989 45.50 14.93 57.05
C ILE A 989 46.60 15.13 55.99
N ASP A 990 46.68 16.31 55.36
CA ASP A 990 47.70 16.60 54.36
C ASP A 990 49.12 16.61 54.96
N GLN A 991 49.29 17.12 56.18
CA GLN A 991 50.56 17.07 56.90
C GLN A 991 50.94 15.64 57.31
N GLU A 992 49.98 14.83 57.77
CA GLU A 992 50.18 13.42 58.09
C GLU A 992 50.61 12.64 56.85
N ARG A 993 49.92 12.83 55.71
CA ARG A 993 50.26 12.22 54.43
C ARG A 993 51.67 12.58 53.97
N LYS A 994 52.04 13.87 53.96
CA LYS A 994 53.39 14.32 53.56
C LYS A 994 54.46 13.67 54.44
N ARG A 995 54.23 13.59 55.75
CA ARG A 995 55.14 12.93 56.71
C ARG A 995 55.28 11.43 56.45
N GLU A 996 54.17 10.74 56.15
CA GLU A 996 54.16 9.31 55.83
C GLU A 996 54.88 9.00 54.52
N GLU A 997 54.64 9.79 53.47
CA GLU A 997 55.28 9.64 52.16
C GLU A 997 56.80 9.86 52.26
N GLU A 998 57.25 10.90 52.98
CA GLU A 998 58.67 11.12 53.25
C GLU A 998 59.29 9.99 54.06
N ALA A 999 58.58 9.49 55.07
CA ALA A 999 59.06 8.38 55.89
C ALA A 999 59.16 7.08 55.08
N GLU A 1000 58.20 6.82 54.20
CA GLU A 1000 58.23 5.66 53.30
C GLU A 1000 59.35 5.76 52.26
N TRP A 1001 59.55 6.95 51.68
CA TRP A 1001 60.66 7.21 50.76
C TRP A 1001 62.03 6.97 51.42
N ARG A 1002 62.22 7.46 52.65
CA ARG A 1002 63.45 7.18 53.41
C ARG A 1002 63.58 5.69 53.75
N ARG A 1003 62.48 5.00 54.08
CA ARG A 1003 62.47 3.55 54.36
C ARG A 1003 62.86 2.72 53.15
N ARG A 1004 62.51 3.16 51.93
CA ARG A 1004 62.92 2.53 50.66
C ARG A 1004 64.37 2.85 50.25
N GLY A 1005 65.12 3.59 51.07
CA GLY A 1005 66.54 3.88 50.84
C GLY A 1005 66.82 5.12 49.98
N GLY A 1006 65.80 5.96 49.73
CA GLY A 1006 65.96 7.20 48.98
C GLY A 1006 66.79 8.25 49.73
N ARG A 1007 67.82 8.80 49.07
CA ARG A 1007 68.75 9.80 49.65
C ARG A 1007 68.61 11.22 49.08
N GLY A 1008 67.54 11.48 48.32
CA GLY A 1008 67.24 12.78 47.69
C GLY A 1008 65.82 13.27 47.98
N LYS A 1009 65.41 14.37 47.31
CA LYS A 1009 64.04 14.91 47.35
C LYS A 1009 63.04 13.78 47.03
N CYS A 1010 61.95 13.70 47.78
CA CYS A 1010 60.90 12.72 47.52
C CYS A 1010 60.42 12.88 46.07
N PRO A 1011 60.33 11.79 45.28
CA PRO A 1011 59.78 11.84 43.93
C PRO A 1011 58.40 12.48 43.95
N GLU A 1012 58.08 13.23 42.92
CA GLU A 1012 56.75 13.82 42.77
C GLU A 1012 55.68 12.72 42.72
N ARG A 1013 54.42 13.07 43.05
CA ARG A 1013 53.34 12.09 43.09
C ARG A 1013 52.98 11.60 41.68
N LEU A 1014 52.97 12.45 40.68
CA LEU A 1014 52.81 12.02 39.29
C LEU A 1014 54.11 11.46 38.74
N ILE A 1015 54.01 10.41 37.91
CA ILE A 1015 55.17 9.86 37.21
C ILE A 1015 55.77 10.92 36.28
N GLN A 1016 57.09 11.08 36.36
CA GLN A 1016 57.86 12.05 35.59
C GLN A 1016 58.53 11.39 34.37
N ASP A 1017 58.99 12.20 33.42
CA ASP A 1017 59.62 11.74 32.17
C ASP A 1017 60.85 10.84 32.44
N GLU A 1018 61.61 11.08 33.52
CA GLU A 1018 62.80 10.28 33.86
C GLU A 1018 62.47 8.88 34.39
N GLU A 1019 61.25 8.68 34.89
CA GLU A 1019 60.77 7.40 35.42
C GLU A 1019 60.19 6.48 34.30
N LEU A 1020 59.94 7.03 33.11
CA LEU A 1020 59.31 6.29 32.01
C LEU A 1020 60.28 5.30 31.33
N PRO A 1021 59.82 4.16 30.81
CA PRO A 1021 60.65 3.31 29.94
C PRO A 1021 61.22 4.06 28.73
N GLU A 1022 62.42 3.69 28.28
CA GLU A 1022 63.16 4.39 27.21
C GLU A 1022 62.38 4.52 25.90
N MET A 1023 61.47 3.59 25.62
CA MET A 1023 60.57 3.63 24.44
C MET A 1023 59.64 4.84 24.41
N TYR A 1024 59.22 5.36 25.57
CA TYR A 1024 58.36 6.55 25.67
C TYR A 1024 59.17 7.86 25.73
N ARG A 1025 60.50 7.76 25.86
CA ARG A 1025 61.41 8.91 25.87
C ARG A 1025 61.97 9.26 24.49
N LYS A 1026 61.91 8.35 23.51
CA LYS A 1026 62.43 8.54 22.15
C LYS A 1026 61.54 9.49 21.32
N ASP A 1027 62.16 10.24 20.41
CA ASP A 1027 61.47 11.20 19.54
C ASP A 1027 60.42 10.52 18.63
N GLU A 1028 59.23 11.12 18.60
CA GLU A 1028 58.02 10.60 17.96
C GLU A 1028 58.25 10.33 16.44
N ASP A 1029 59.02 11.18 15.77
CA ASP A 1029 59.30 11.10 14.33
C ASP A 1029 60.27 9.97 13.94
N ILE A 1030 61.18 9.59 14.84
CA ILE A 1030 62.14 8.49 14.63
C ILE A 1030 61.43 7.14 14.69
N LEU A 1031 60.46 7.00 15.60
CA LEU A 1031 59.60 5.82 15.71
C LEU A 1031 58.63 5.70 14.53
N PHE A 1032 58.10 6.83 14.02
CA PHE A 1032 57.20 6.85 12.86
C PHE A 1032 57.92 6.49 11.54
N SER A 1033 59.14 6.99 11.33
CA SER A 1033 59.94 6.68 10.13
C SER A 1033 60.41 5.21 10.08
N GLN A 1034 60.94 4.67 11.18
CA GLN A 1034 61.36 3.26 11.26
C GLN A 1034 60.21 2.26 11.04
N SER A 1035 58.97 2.71 11.21
CA SER A 1035 57.80 1.86 11.17
C SER A 1035 57.02 1.94 9.85
N GLN A 1036 57.14 3.04 9.09
CA GLN A 1036 56.69 3.10 7.68
C GLN A 1036 57.37 2.04 6.80
N ASP A 1037 58.69 1.83 6.96
CA ASP A 1037 59.46 0.82 6.23
C ASP A 1037 58.96 -0.61 6.48
N SER A 1038 58.26 -0.85 7.60
CA SER A 1038 57.69 -2.15 7.95
C SER A 1038 56.26 -2.37 7.43
N MET A 1039 55.55 -1.30 7.05
CA MET A 1039 54.16 -1.34 6.58
C MET A 1039 53.99 -1.65 5.09
N GLU A 1040 55.04 -1.49 4.28
CA GLU A 1040 54.97 -1.63 2.81
C GLU A 1040 54.62 -3.07 2.33
N TYR A 1041 54.61 -4.06 3.24
CA TYR A 1041 54.34 -5.47 2.93
C TYR A 1041 52.96 -6.03 3.36
N GLY A 1042 51.99 -5.18 3.76
CA GLY A 1042 50.68 -5.63 4.23
C GLY A 1042 49.54 -5.55 3.21
N ARG A 1043 48.96 -6.69 2.79
CA ARG A 1043 47.76 -6.75 1.91
C ARG A 1043 46.57 -6.02 2.52
N GLY A 1044 45.92 -5.19 1.68
CA GLY A 1044 44.87 -4.22 2.04
C GLY A 1044 43.78 -4.69 3.00
N GLN A 1045 43.57 -3.90 4.05
CA GLN A 1045 42.43 -4.04 4.96
C GLN A 1045 41.18 -3.40 4.36
N ARG A 1046 40.02 -4.04 4.61
CA ARG A 1046 38.70 -3.53 4.22
C ARG A 1046 38.38 -2.28 5.03
N ALA A 1047 38.16 -1.15 4.36
CA ALA A 1047 37.61 0.05 4.98
C ALA A 1047 36.25 -0.27 5.62
N ARG A 1048 36.20 -0.25 6.96
CA ARG A 1048 34.95 -0.29 7.74
C ARG A 1048 34.51 1.15 8.01
N GLY A 1049 33.20 1.38 8.02
CA GLY A 1049 32.59 2.71 7.95
C GLY A 1049 33.03 3.69 9.04
N GLU A 1050 33.25 4.94 8.63
CA GLU A 1050 33.55 6.08 9.49
C GLU A 1050 32.51 6.27 10.59
N ILE A 1051 32.98 6.46 11.81
CA ILE A 1051 32.17 6.85 12.97
C ILE A 1051 31.89 8.35 12.85
N ARG A 1052 30.61 8.72 12.95
CA ARG A 1052 30.16 10.12 12.93
C ARG A 1052 29.82 10.56 14.34
N TYR A 1053 30.43 11.66 14.77
CA TYR A 1053 29.98 12.39 15.95
C TYR A 1053 28.69 13.17 15.60
N ASP A 1054 27.88 13.42 16.61
CA ASP A 1054 26.54 14.01 16.56
C ASP A 1054 26.45 15.33 15.78
N ASP A 1055 27.57 16.04 15.62
CA ASP A 1055 27.65 17.32 14.91
C ASP A 1055 27.90 17.21 13.38
N GLY A 1056 28.02 15.99 12.83
CA GLY A 1056 28.15 15.79 11.37
C GLY A 1056 29.53 16.10 10.76
N LEU A 1057 30.54 16.38 11.57
CA LEU A 1057 31.97 16.37 11.20
C LEU A 1057 32.51 14.93 11.16
N THR A 1058 33.50 14.68 10.30
CA THR A 1058 34.29 13.45 10.36
C THR A 1058 35.38 13.61 11.42
N GLU A 1059 35.89 12.50 11.95
CA GLU A 1059 36.90 12.49 13.02
C GLU A 1059 38.17 13.28 12.65
N GLU A 1060 38.69 13.12 11.44
CA GLU A 1060 39.85 13.88 10.94
C GLU A 1060 39.57 15.39 10.83
N GLN A 1061 38.37 15.77 10.38
CA GLN A 1061 38.00 17.18 10.24
C GLN A 1061 37.82 17.87 11.59
N TRP A 1062 37.47 17.09 12.61
CA TRP A 1062 37.33 17.59 13.97
C TRP A 1062 38.70 17.78 14.62
N LEU A 1063 39.65 16.85 14.41
CA LEU A 1063 41.03 16.97 14.89
C LEU A 1063 41.79 18.12 14.22
N ASN A 1064 41.66 18.31 12.91
CA ASN A 1064 42.34 19.40 12.21
C ASN A 1064 41.85 20.78 12.67
N ALA A 1065 40.58 20.92 13.01
CA ALA A 1065 40.04 22.16 13.59
C ALA A 1065 40.53 22.44 15.02
N ILE A 1066 41.26 21.50 15.63
CA ILE A 1066 41.89 21.65 16.96
C ILE A 1066 43.40 21.93 16.83
N GLU A 1067 43.98 21.74 15.64
CA GLU A 1067 45.39 22.07 15.37
C GLU A 1067 45.58 23.53 14.98
N ASP A 1068 44.60 24.14 14.31
CA ASP A 1068 44.62 25.57 14.02
C ASP A 1068 44.02 26.36 15.19
N GLU A 1069 44.87 26.91 16.06
CA GLU A 1069 44.47 27.83 17.15
C GLU A 1069 43.76 29.10 16.65
N GLU A 1070 43.79 29.37 15.33
CA GLU A 1070 43.13 30.51 14.68
C GLU A 1070 41.76 30.16 14.05
N VAL A 1071 41.33 28.89 14.02
CA VAL A 1071 40.11 28.47 13.33
C VAL A 1071 39.04 27.98 14.33
N ASP A 1072 37.98 28.77 14.50
CA ASP A 1072 36.84 28.36 15.32
C ASP A 1072 36.17 27.10 14.73
N VAL A 1073 36.11 26.03 15.52
CA VAL A 1073 35.47 24.75 15.18
C VAL A 1073 34.00 24.96 14.74
N ALA A 1074 33.32 25.99 15.26
CA ALA A 1074 31.98 26.36 14.84
C ALA A 1074 31.92 26.85 13.38
N GLU A 1075 32.95 27.56 12.91
CA GLU A 1075 33.05 28.10 11.55
C GLU A 1075 33.21 26.99 10.51
N VAL A 1076 33.99 25.95 10.82
CA VAL A 1076 34.18 24.77 9.95
C VAL A 1076 32.88 23.96 9.81
N ILE A 1077 32.12 23.81 10.90
CA ILE A 1077 30.80 23.17 10.90
C ILE A 1077 29.83 23.98 10.03
N ALA A 1078 29.80 25.30 10.20
CA ALA A 1078 28.94 26.21 9.44
C ALA A 1078 29.26 26.16 7.93
N LYS A 1079 30.53 26.28 7.54
CA LYS A 1079 30.99 26.15 6.14
C LYS A 1079 30.60 24.79 5.53
N LYS A 1080 30.65 23.70 6.31
CA LYS A 1080 30.26 22.37 5.84
C LYS A 1080 28.74 22.19 5.76
N GLN A 1081 27.98 22.70 6.72
CA GLN A 1081 26.51 22.72 6.67
C GLN A 1081 26.02 23.58 5.50
N GLU A 1082 26.71 24.67 5.20
CA GLU A 1082 26.47 25.51 4.04
C GLU A 1082 26.86 24.82 2.73
N ALA A 1083 28.02 24.15 2.66
CA ALA A 1083 28.41 23.33 1.52
C ALA A 1083 27.45 22.16 1.28
N LYS A 1084 26.91 21.58 2.35
CA LYS A 1084 25.86 20.56 2.31
C LYS A 1084 24.53 21.15 1.86
N ARG A 1085 24.09 22.30 2.38
CA ARG A 1085 22.93 23.06 1.89
C ARG A 1085 23.07 23.46 0.44
N ARG A 1086 24.26 23.85 -0.02
CA ARG A 1086 24.56 24.21 -1.40
C ARG A 1086 24.60 22.99 -2.32
N ARG A 1087 25.10 21.85 -1.82
CA ARG A 1087 25.00 20.54 -2.50
C ARG A 1087 23.55 20.08 -2.58
N GLU A 1088 22.78 20.21 -1.50
CA GLU A 1088 21.36 19.84 -1.44
C GLU A 1088 20.49 20.81 -2.24
N ALA A 1089 20.83 22.09 -2.30
CA ALA A 1089 20.20 23.09 -3.16
C ALA A 1089 20.56 22.83 -4.63
N LYS A 1090 21.81 22.47 -4.96
CA LYS A 1090 22.17 21.98 -6.31
C LYS A 1090 21.49 20.67 -6.64
N LYS A 1091 21.32 19.75 -5.67
CA LYS A 1091 20.58 18.49 -5.84
C LYS A 1091 19.09 18.75 -6.01
N ARG A 1092 18.53 19.74 -5.31
CA ARG A 1092 17.14 20.22 -5.43
C ARG A 1092 16.91 20.96 -6.73
N LEU A 1093 17.81 21.82 -7.19
CA LEU A 1093 17.77 22.45 -8.52
C LEU A 1093 17.88 21.40 -9.63
N LYS A 1094 18.70 20.36 -9.43
CA LYS A 1094 18.81 19.22 -10.35
C LYS A 1094 17.58 18.30 -10.27
N ALA A 1095 16.90 18.23 -9.12
CA ALA A 1095 15.65 17.51 -8.91
C ALA A 1095 14.42 18.32 -9.36
N GLU A 1096 14.41 19.65 -9.29
CA GLU A 1096 13.36 20.55 -9.78
C GLU A 1096 13.44 20.68 -11.30
N LYS A 1097 14.65 20.69 -11.87
CA LYS A 1097 14.85 20.49 -13.32
C LYS A 1097 14.47 19.09 -13.79
N ALA A 1098 14.41 18.10 -12.88
CA ALA A 1098 13.90 16.76 -13.19
C ALA A 1098 12.36 16.66 -12.99
N ASN A 1099 11.78 17.41 -12.05
CA ASN A 1099 10.36 17.37 -11.66
C ASN A 1099 9.41 18.18 -12.56
N HIS A 1100 9.88 18.76 -13.67
CA HIS A 1100 9.00 19.23 -14.75
C HIS A 1100 8.76 18.17 -15.84
N ASN A 1101 9.28 16.95 -15.64
CA ASN A 1101 9.02 15.76 -16.45
C ASN A 1101 8.86 14.55 -15.51
N ASP A 1102 7.83 14.50 -14.67
CA ASP A 1102 7.58 13.35 -13.79
C ASP A 1102 6.46 12.46 -14.35
N MET A 1103 6.80 11.23 -14.76
CA MET A 1103 6.09 9.98 -14.46
C MET A 1103 7.02 8.78 -14.76
N HIS A 1104 7.65 8.24 -13.71
CA HIS A 1104 8.48 7.01 -13.69
C HIS A 1104 7.86 6.02 -12.67
N PRO A 1105 8.13 4.69 -12.71
CA PRO A 1105 9.27 4.15 -11.93
C PRO A 1105 9.95 2.93 -12.62
N MET A 1106 11.29 2.81 -12.75
CA MET A 1106 12.30 2.41 -11.74
C MET A 1106 11.83 1.21 -10.90
N GLU A 1107 12.57 0.10 -10.81
CA GLU A 1107 13.98 0.07 -10.36
C GLU A 1107 14.59 -1.34 -10.52
N ASP A 1108 15.92 -1.45 -10.73
CA ASP A 1108 16.80 -2.12 -9.74
C ASP A 1108 18.24 -2.37 -10.23
N LYS A 1109 19.22 -2.13 -9.33
CA LYS A 1109 20.55 -2.80 -9.36
C LYS A 1109 20.72 -3.76 -8.17
N LYS A 1110 20.22 -4.99 -8.42
CA LYS A 1110 20.74 -6.33 -8.08
C LYS A 1110 21.06 -6.68 -6.61
N ARG A 1111 20.06 -7.30 -5.95
CA ARG A 1111 20.14 -8.75 -5.65
C ARG A 1111 18.87 -9.44 -6.16
N LYS A 1112 19.04 -10.31 -7.17
CA LYS A 1112 18.10 -11.32 -7.70
C LYS A 1112 16.60 -11.06 -7.47
N ILE A 1113 15.95 -10.37 -8.42
CA ILE A 1113 14.62 -10.70 -8.97
C ILE A 1113 14.61 -10.16 -10.41
N LYS A 1114 14.14 -10.97 -11.38
CA LYS A 1114 13.98 -10.62 -12.80
C LYS A 1114 12.91 -9.52 -12.93
N SER A 1115 13.22 -8.41 -13.59
CA SER A 1115 12.24 -7.41 -14.02
C SER A 1115 12.19 -7.41 -15.56
N ASP A 1116 11.15 -8.01 -16.12
CA ASP A 1116 10.90 -8.11 -17.55
C ASP A 1116 10.52 -6.73 -18.13
N VAL A 1117 11.51 -6.04 -18.71
CA VAL A 1117 11.25 -4.97 -19.68
C VAL A 1117 11.02 -5.68 -21.01
N VAL A 1118 9.78 -5.66 -21.51
CA VAL A 1118 9.42 -6.29 -22.78
C VAL A 1118 10.19 -5.59 -23.90
N ASP A 1119 11.17 -6.30 -24.45
CA ASP A 1119 11.96 -5.89 -25.60
C ASP A 1119 11.07 -5.92 -26.85
N THR A 1120 10.83 -4.77 -27.46
CA THR A 1120 9.91 -4.65 -28.62
C THR A 1120 10.55 -5.05 -29.95
N VAL A 1121 11.85 -5.38 -29.95
CA VAL A 1121 12.59 -5.80 -31.16
C VAL A 1121 12.66 -7.33 -31.19
N PRO A 1122 12.24 -7.99 -32.28
CA PRO A 1122 12.33 -9.44 -32.42
C PRO A 1122 13.75 -9.98 -32.16
N GLU A 1123 13.86 -11.11 -31.45
CA GLU A 1123 15.15 -11.67 -30.97
C GLU A 1123 16.12 -11.98 -32.13
N ASN A 1124 15.60 -12.36 -33.30
CA ASN A 1124 16.41 -12.63 -34.51
C ASN A 1124 17.06 -11.35 -35.06
N VAL A 1125 16.27 -10.27 -35.16
CA VAL A 1125 16.76 -8.94 -35.57
C VAL A 1125 17.80 -8.42 -34.59
N ARG A 1126 17.61 -8.67 -33.30
CA ARG A 1126 18.56 -8.27 -32.26
C ARG A 1126 19.91 -8.96 -32.37
N LYS A 1127 19.94 -10.24 -32.72
CA LYS A 1127 21.20 -10.98 -32.93
C LYS A 1127 21.97 -10.40 -34.11
N GLN A 1128 21.30 -10.14 -35.24
CA GLN A 1128 21.90 -9.51 -36.41
C GLN A 1128 22.45 -8.11 -36.10
N MET A 1129 21.65 -7.25 -35.43
CA MET A 1129 22.11 -5.92 -35.01
C MET A 1129 23.34 -6.00 -34.10
N THR A 1130 23.34 -6.92 -33.13
CA THR A 1130 24.47 -7.07 -32.19
C THR A 1130 25.73 -7.54 -32.91
N GLN A 1131 25.60 -8.43 -33.91
CA GLN A 1131 26.71 -8.89 -34.73
C GLN A 1131 27.31 -7.75 -35.56
N ILE A 1132 26.47 -6.97 -36.23
CA ILE A 1132 26.89 -5.79 -37.02
C ILE A 1132 27.57 -4.76 -36.12
N PHE A 1133 26.97 -4.42 -34.97
CA PHE A 1133 27.55 -3.47 -34.02
C PHE A 1133 28.91 -3.92 -33.48
N THR A 1134 29.08 -5.22 -33.22
CA THR A 1134 30.34 -5.77 -32.72
C THR A 1134 31.41 -5.72 -33.82
N GLN A 1135 31.06 -6.04 -35.06
CA GLN A 1135 31.98 -5.95 -36.21
C GLN A 1135 32.44 -4.51 -36.47
N CYS A 1136 31.52 -3.53 -36.47
CA CYS A 1136 31.90 -2.11 -36.61
C CYS A 1136 32.76 -1.63 -35.44
N TYR A 1137 32.42 -2.04 -34.21
CA TYR A 1137 33.18 -1.66 -33.00
C TYR A 1137 34.62 -2.22 -33.04
N ASP A 1138 34.78 -3.50 -33.39
CA ASP A 1138 36.08 -4.16 -33.42
C ASP A 1138 36.96 -3.59 -34.53
N LEU A 1139 36.38 -3.26 -35.69
CA LEU A 1139 37.11 -2.66 -36.81
C LEU A 1139 37.62 -1.26 -36.48
N VAL A 1140 36.82 -0.41 -35.83
CA VAL A 1140 37.27 0.91 -35.35
C VAL A 1140 38.36 0.78 -34.29
N THR A 1141 38.20 -0.17 -33.35
CA THR A 1141 39.15 -0.36 -32.24
C THR A 1141 40.52 -0.87 -32.73
N ASN A 1142 40.53 -1.72 -33.76
CA ASN A 1142 41.73 -2.35 -34.30
C ASN A 1142 42.35 -1.60 -35.50
N CYS A 1143 41.87 -0.40 -35.82
CA CYS A 1143 42.42 0.41 -36.90
C CYS A 1143 43.82 0.93 -36.53
N MET A 1144 44.83 0.49 -37.27
CA MET A 1144 46.24 0.86 -37.10
C MET A 1144 46.64 1.97 -38.06
N ASP A 1145 47.60 2.80 -37.65
CA ASP A 1145 48.32 3.70 -38.54
C ASP A 1145 49.62 3.02 -39.01
N GLU A 1146 49.77 2.83 -40.32
CA GLU A 1146 50.98 2.23 -40.94
C GLU A 1146 51.88 3.29 -41.61
N SER A 1147 51.61 4.58 -41.38
CA SER A 1147 52.34 5.70 -41.96
C SER A 1147 53.67 5.93 -41.18
N GLU A 1148 54.81 5.66 -41.82
CA GLU A 1148 56.22 5.84 -41.37
C GLU A 1148 56.44 6.06 -39.86
N GLY A 1149 56.40 4.98 -39.07
CA GLY A 1149 56.66 4.95 -37.62
C GLY A 1149 56.22 3.65 -36.96
N GLU A 1150 56.37 3.54 -35.63
CA GLU A 1150 55.87 2.37 -34.85
C GLU A 1150 54.35 2.21 -35.01
N PRO A 1151 53.83 0.98 -35.21
CA PRO A 1151 52.41 0.74 -35.46
C PRO A 1151 51.57 1.18 -34.26
N ARG A 1152 50.76 2.23 -34.45
CA ARG A 1152 49.93 2.83 -33.39
C ARG A 1152 48.45 2.58 -33.64
N GLN A 1153 47.73 2.15 -32.59
CA GLN A 1153 46.26 2.06 -32.61
C GLN A 1153 45.64 3.46 -32.62
N ARG A 1154 44.95 3.82 -33.70
CA ARG A 1154 44.30 5.14 -33.84
C ARG A 1154 43.21 5.37 -32.78
N ALA A 1155 42.53 4.32 -32.35
CA ALA A 1155 41.42 4.39 -31.40
C ALA A 1155 41.84 4.58 -29.93
N TYR A 1156 43.13 4.49 -29.59
CA TYR A 1156 43.60 4.47 -28.19
C TYR A 1156 43.12 5.67 -27.37
N LEU A 1157 43.17 6.88 -27.94
CA LEU A 1157 42.75 8.12 -27.27
C LEU A 1157 41.22 8.29 -27.15
N PHE A 1158 40.45 7.43 -27.82
CA PHE A 1158 38.98 7.46 -27.82
C PHE A 1158 38.36 6.42 -26.87
N ILE A 1159 39.19 5.59 -26.20
CA ILE A 1159 38.72 4.54 -25.29
C ILE A 1159 38.09 5.13 -24.04
N GLU A 1160 38.78 6.06 -23.38
CA GLU A 1160 38.33 6.71 -22.16
C GLU A 1160 38.10 8.21 -22.34
N LEU A 1161 37.29 8.80 -21.47
CA LEU A 1161 37.05 10.25 -21.48
C LEU A 1161 38.25 11.02 -20.89
N PRO A 1162 38.57 12.23 -21.39
CA PRO A 1162 39.61 13.07 -20.79
C PRO A 1162 39.37 13.33 -19.30
N SER A 1163 40.40 13.28 -18.46
CA SER A 1163 40.24 13.50 -17.02
C SER A 1163 39.71 14.90 -16.70
N LYS A 1164 38.60 15.00 -15.96
CA LYS A 1164 37.97 16.28 -15.61
C LYS A 1164 38.83 17.18 -14.72
N LYS A 1165 39.81 16.61 -14.00
CA LYS A 1165 40.77 17.38 -13.21
C LYS A 1165 41.86 18.03 -14.07
N VAL A 1166 42.26 17.37 -15.15
CA VAL A 1166 43.39 17.77 -16.00
C VAL A 1166 42.92 18.63 -17.19
N TYR A 1167 41.77 18.28 -17.78
CA TYR A 1167 41.17 19.01 -18.90
C TYR A 1167 39.76 19.53 -18.54
N PRO A 1168 39.65 20.50 -17.60
CA PRO A 1168 38.36 21.07 -17.23
C PRO A 1168 37.69 21.80 -18.40
N GLN A 1169 38.48 22.39 -19.30
CA GLN A 1169 38.00 23.14 -20.47
C GLN A 1169 37.27 22.26 -21.51
N TYR A 1170 37.66 20.98 -21.64
CA TYR A 1170 36.98 20.01 -22.51
C TYR A 1170 35.49 19.89 -22.15
N TYR A 1171 35.17 19.81 -20.86
CA TYR A 1171 33.80 19.68 -20.37
C TYR A 1171 33.01 21.00 -20.34
N VAL A 1172 33.67 22.12 -20.63
CA VAL A 1172 33.01 23.42 -20.82
C VAL A 1172 32.61 23.58 -22.29
N MET A 1173 33.47 23.17 -23.22
CA MET A 1173 33.20 23.26 -24.66
C MET A 1173 32.32 22.10 -25.19
N ILE A 1174 32.53 20.87 -24.70
CA ILE A 1174 31.79 19.69 -25.16
C ILE A 1174 30.58 19.42 -24.26
N ALA A 1175 29.38 19.61 -24.81
CA ALA A 1175 28.12 19.44 -24.09
C ALA A 1175 27.77 17.97 -23.77
N LYS A 1176 28.14 17.03 -24.65
CA LYS A 1176 27.81 15.60 -24.54
C LYS A 1176 29.05 14.72 -24.76
N PRO A 1177 29.93 14.56 -23.75
CA PRO A 1177 31.12 13.73 -23.88
C PRO A 1177 30.75 12.24 -23.98
N ILE A 1178 31.35 11.54 -24.95
CA ILE A 1178 31.17 10.11 -25.19
C ILE A 1178 32.53 9.48 -25.57
N ALA A 1179 32.73 8.20 -25.23
CA ALA A 1179 33.94 7.44 -25.51
C ALA A 1179 33.58 5.99 -25.89
N LEU A 1180 34.51 5.25 -26.52
CA LEU A 1180 34.29 3.88 -26.98
C LEU A 1180 33.85 2.93 -25.86
N ASP A 1181 34.37 3.10 -24.64
CA ASP A 1181 33.96 2.30 -23.48
C ASP A 1181 32.46 2.42 -23.15
N ILE A 1182 31.89 3.59 -23.39
CA ILE A 1182 30.46 3.87 -23.17
C ILE A 1182 29.66 3.19 -24.26
N ILE A 1183 30.10 3.27 -25.51
CA ILE A 1183 29.47 2.60 -26.65
C ILE A 1183 29.52 1.07 -26.50
N LYS A 1184 30.66 0.50 -26.09
CA LYS A 1184 30.80 -0.94 -25.77
C LYS A 1184 29.82 -1.39 -24.69
N LYS A 1185 29.66 -0.60 -23.63
CA LYS A 1185 28.67 -0.86 -22.56
C LYS A 1185 27.23 -0.78 -23.07
N LYS A 1186 26.93 0.15 -23.99
CA LYS A 1186 25.61 0.29 -24.63
C LYS A 1186 25.28 -0.91 -25.54
N ILE A 1187 26.24 -1.41 -26.33
CA ILE A 1187 26.09 -2.65 -27.13
C ILE A 1187 25.79 -3.83 -26.19
N LYS A 1188 26.61 -4.04 -25.16
CA LYS A 1188 26.46 -5.17 -24.21
C LYS A 1188 25.13 -5.14 -23.45
N ASN A 1189 24.64 -3.94 -23.13
CA ASN A 1189 23.37 -3.75 -22.42
C ASN A 1189 22.15 -3.73 -23.36
N ARG A 1190 22.32 -4.00 -24.67
CA ARG A 1190 21.25 -3.99 -25.69
C ARG A 1190 20.45 -2.68 -25.72
N SER A 1191 21.11 -1.53 -25.52
CA SER A 1191 20.42 -0.24 -25.37
C SER A 1191 20.06 0.46 -26.67
N TYR A 1192 20.64 0.05 -27.81
CA TYR A 1192 20.32 0.62 -29.13
C TYR A 1192 19.03 0.02 -29.68
N ARG A 1193 18.08 0.87 -30.07
CA ARG A 1193 16.78 0.41 -30.62
C ARG A 1193 16.76 0.33 -32.14
N ASN A 1194 17.62 1.10 -32.81
CA ASN A 1194 17.76 1.13 -34.26
C ASN A 1194 19.23 1.34 -34.66
N MET A 1195 19.53 1.08 -35.92
CA MET A 1195 20.88 1.20 -36.52
C MET A 1195 21.37 2.68 -36.52
N LYS A 1196 20.42 3.62 -36.61
CA LYS A 1196 20.69 5.07 -36.62
C LYS A 1196 21.27 5.60 -35.30
N GLN A 1197 20.72 5.20 -34.15
CA GLN A 1197 21.24 5.61 -32.83
C GLN A 1197 22.68 5.17 -32.57
N PHE A 1198 23.07 4.03 -33.15
CA PHE A 1198 24.44 3.54 -33.06
C PHE A 1198 25.40 4.39 -33.91
N LYS A 1199 25.00 4.73 -35.14
CA LYS A 1199 25.75 5.65 -36.02
C LYS A 1199 25.94 7.02 -35.37
N GLU A 1200 24.86 7.59 -34.81
CA GLU A 1200 24.88 8.91 -34.16
C GLU A 1200 25.86 8.98 -32.97
N ASP A 1201 25.97 7.92 -32.17
CA ASP A 1201 26.89 7.90 -31.01
C ASP A 1201 28.37 7.87 -31.44
N PHE A 1202 28.71 7.15 -32.52
CA PHE A 1202 30.07 7.14 -33.09
C PHE A 1202 30.41 8.49 -33.75
N HIS A 1203 29.49 9.06 -34.53
CA HIS A 1203 29.65 10.38 -35.14
C HIS A 1203 29.85 11.46 -34.07
N LEU A 1204 29.04 11.45 -33.01
CA LEU A 1204 29.17 12.39 -31.90
C LEU A 1204 30.54 12.28 -31.21
N MET A 1205 31.09 11.07 -31.08
CA MET A 1205 32.43 10.88 -30.51
C MET A 1205 33.51 11.55 -31.36
N PHE A 1206 33.48 11.34 -32.68
CA PHE A 1206 34.45 11.94 -33.60
C PHE A 1206 34.26 13.45 -33.74
N GLU A 1207 33.03 13.95 -33.81
CA GLU A 1207 32.71 15.38 -33.85
C GLU A 1207 33.17 16.11 -32.57
N ASN A 1208 32.98 15.50 -31.40
CA ASN A 1208 33.48 16.08 -30.15
C ASN A 1208 35.02 16.18 -30.15
N ALA A 1209 35.70 15.18 -30.71
CA ALA A 1209 37.16 15.22 -30.83
C ALA A 1209 37.62 16.26 -31.85
N LYS A 1210 36.92 16.41 -32.98
CA LYS A 1210 37.19 17.45 -33.99
C LYS A 1210 36.91 18.86 -33.47
N THR A 1211 35.88 19.02 -32.66
CA THR A 1211 35.48 20.34 -32.11
C THR A 1211 36.47 20.84 -31.06
N PHE A 1212 37.08 19.94 -30.30
CA PHE A 1212 38.01 20.32 -29.24
C PHE A 1212 39.47 20.45 -29.70
N ASN A 1213 39.88 19.74 -30.76
CA ASN A 1213 41.27 19.74 -31.24
C ASN A 1213 41.41 20.56 -32.53
N GLU A 1214 42.54 21.24 -32.69
CA GLU A 1214 42.81 22.06 -33.89
C GLU A 1214 42.84 21.22 -35.18
N GLU A 1215 42.37 21.82 -36.29
CA GLU A 1215 42.38 21.20 -37.62
C GLU A 1215 43.83 20.87 -38.03
N GLY A 1216 44.12 19.58 -38.23
CA GLY A 1216 45.48 19.08 -38.54
C GLY A 1216 46.21 18.42 -37.35
N SER A 1217 45.65 18.47 -36.14
CA SER A 1217 46.17 17.69 -35.01
C SER A 1217 46.06 16.18 -35.26
N GLN A 1218 46.96 15.39 -34.68
CA GLN A 1218 46.94 13.93 -34.82
C GLN A 1218 45.60 13.32 -34.40
N VAL A 1219 44.98 13.83 -33.33
CA VAL A 1219 43.65 13.37 -32.86
C VAL A 1219 42.53 13.79 -33.82
N TYR A 1220 42.67 14.95 -34.47
CA TYR A 1220 41.73 15.43 -35.48
C TYR A 1220 41.79 14.57 -36.74
N MET A 1221 43.01 14.25 -37.21
CA MET A 1221 43.24 13.36 -38.35
C MET A 1221 42.77 11.93 -38.06
N ASP A 1222 43.05 11.40 -36.87
CA ASP A 1222 42.56 10.09 -36.44
C ASP A 1222 41.03 10.06 -36.36
N ALA A 1223 40.38 11.12 -35.86
CA ALA A 1223 38.92 11.22 -35.84
C ALA A 1223 38.32 11.28 -37.26
N CYS A 1224 38.99 11.92 -38.23
CA CYS A 1224 38.57 11.91 -39.62
C CYS A 1224 38.68 10.52 -40.25
N GLU A 1225 39.81 9.84 -40.06
CA GLU A 1225 40.05 8.54 -40.68
C GLU A 1225 39.21 7.43 -40.03
N LEU A 1226 39.08 7.42 -38.70
CA LEU A 1226 38.21 6.47 -38.01
C LEU A 1226 36.72 6.66 -38.35
N MET A 1227 36.28 7.91 -38.57
CA MET A 1227 34.93 8.21 -39.04
C MET A 1227 34.70 7.69 -40.46
N ARG A 1228 35.67 7.88 -41.37
CA ARG A 1228 35.62 7.35 -42.74
C ARG A 1228 35.54 5.82 -42.76
N VAL A 1229 36.43 5.16 -42.01
CA VAL A 1229 36.51 3.70 -41.89
C VAL A 1229 35.24 3.12 -41.27
N PHE A 1230 34.68 3.80 -40.26
CA PHE A 1230 33.39 3.42 -39.67
C PHE A 1230 32.23 3.54 -40.65
N ASP A 1231 32.12 4.66 -41.37
CA ASP A 1231 31.03 4.90 -42.32
C ASP A 1231 31.08 3.91 -43.50
N GLU A 1232 32.26 3.65 -44.05
CA GLU A 1232 32.48 2.67 -45.12
C GLU A 1232 32.01 1.27 -44.70
N LYS A 1233 32.41 0.83 -43.50
CA LYS A 1233 32.01 -0.49 -43.00
C LYS A 1233 30.54 -0.57 -42.62
N PHE A 1234 29.98 0.52 -42.09
CA PHE A 1234 28.58 0.60 -41.71
C PHE A 1234 27.66 0.58 -42.94
N GLU A 1235 28.09 1.21 -44.04
CA GLU A 1235 27.35 1.23 -45.31
C GLU A 1235 27.46 -0.12 -46.06
N GLU A 1236 28.61 -0.80 -45.97
CA GLU A 1236 28.77 -2.18 -46.47
C GLU A 1236 27.83 -3.17 -45.76
N LEU A 1237 27.72 -3.08 -44.43
CA LEU A 1237 26.92 -4.00 -43.62
C LEU A 1237 25.42 -3.62 -43.57
N CYS A 1238 25.07 -2.37 -43.82
CA CYS A 1238 23.71 -1.83 -43.77
C CYS A 1238 23.48 -0.78 -44.88
N PRO A 1239 23.26 -1.22 -46.13
CA PRO A 1239 22.97 -0.29 -47.22
C PRO A 1239 21.71 0.53 -46.90
N ASN A 1240 21.79 1.86 -47.08
CA ASN A 1240 20.71 2.82 -46.75
C ASN A 1240 20.26 2.84 -45.27
N GLY A 1241 21.01 2.24 -44.35
CA GLY A 1241 20.69 2.22 -42.92
C GLY A 1241 19.59 1.24 -42.50
N GLU A 1242 19.23 0.30 -43.38
CA GLU A 1242 18.29 -0.78 -43.13
C GLU A 1242 19.02 -2.12 -42.93
N LEU A 1243 18.38 -3.05 -42.21
CA LEU A 1243 18.92 -4.39 -41.96
C LEU A 1243 18.76 -5.26 -43.22
N PRO A 1244 19.75 -6.09 -43.58
CA PRO A 1244 19.61 -7.06 -44.68
C PRO A 1244 18.41 -7.99 -44.46
N SER A 1245 17.60 -8.22 -45.50
CA SER A 1245 16.45 -9.14 -45.45
C SER A 1245 16.89 -10.59 -45.19
N LEU A 1246 16.20 -11.30 -44.30
CA LEU A 1246 16.44 -12.71 -43.99
C LEU A 1246 16.13 -13.58 -45.23
N GLU A 1247 17.16 -14.19 -45.83
CA GLU A 1247 17.00 -15.33 -46.73
C GLU A 1247 16.88 -16.62 -45.88
N ASP A 1248 15.97 -17.51 -46.28
CA ASP A 1248 15.62 -18.75 -45.58
C ASP A 1248 16.76 -19.78 -45.65
N ASP A 1249 17.51 -19.94 -44.56
CA ASP A 1249 18.46 -21.04 -44.37
C ASP A 1249 17.77 -22.25 -43.70
N ASP A 1250 16.99 -22.99 -44.52
CA ASP A 1250 16.66 -24.41 -44.29
C ASP A 1250 17.69 -25.25 -45.07
N GLU A 1251 18.87 -25.50 -44.51
CA GLU A 1251 19.68 -26.68 -44.85
C GLU A 1251 20.84 -26.91 -43.87
N VAL A 1252 21.12 -28.18 -43.60
CA VAL A 1252 22.27 -28.72 -42.84
C VAL A 1252 22.10 -28.89 -41.32
N GLN A 1253 21.39 -29.96 -40.96
CA GLN A 1253 21.84 -30.87 -39.89
C GLN A 1253 22.19 -32.21 -40.52
N GLU A 1254 23.48 -32.49 -40.73
CA GLU A 1254 24.02 -33.85 -40.81
C GLU A 1254 25.54 -33.79 -40.59
N THR A 1255 26.09 -34.87 -40.01
CA THR A 1255 27.47 -35.06 -39.49
C THR A 1255 27.68 -34.60 -38.02
N THR A 1256 27.41 -35.44 -37.01
CA THR A 1256 28.11 -36.66 -36.50
C THR A 1256 28.87 -36.39 -35.20
N ASN A 1257 28.51 -37.18 -34.18
CA ASN A 1257 29.21 -37.57 -32.94
C ASN A 1257 29.26 -36.62 -31.74
#